data_AF-A0A3A8SXR1-F1
#
_entry.id   AF-A0A3A8SXR1-F1
#
_cell.length_a   1.000
_cell.length_b   1.000
_cell.length_c   1.000
_cell.angle_alpha   90.00
_cell.angle_beta   90.00
_cell.angle_gamma   90.00
#
_symmetry.space_group_name_H-M   'P 1'
#
loop_
_entity.id
_entity.type
_entity.pdbx_description
1 polymer ?
#
loop_
_entity_poly.entity_id
_entity_poly.type
_entity_poly.pdbx_seq_one_letter_code
_entity_poly.pdbx_strand_id
1 'polypeptide(L)'
;SAPEPSAPADQTQSQVTVSIGAQDLFSQAVKGRVSAQAFSYSDVKSIRVDVSEQGTNGLVIFKNFDLFTSAGAWTGKLPFLPKAKALTFSARALDASGNLLFSGTLDATLNLDFETVTIPLAPANNNAVISLPRIRKISIPSAFASSQSGNITFAVEATNGEVLRYAITSAVAGSGSFSPLNGAITLQNTAGAFVSQYTPPTVSSETVFNHTVTVTNPAGHSISTTFTTKVKPPETSNGVIDTSVAVLFNPVINGLNGLRMRDTQNVIFTADVSDDGAQEALTYAWSFTPASGTTFDPVPAFTGATNPSTLQNYTTAVQGDLKLAVTDGNNGTTTLTYKLTPDQFPDNPVAEGPLDGINSIRNGRDHTCTLFNNGSVRCWGYGAFGQLGYENTQSIGDNELPYTAGEVKLLGKATKIAMGGNHSCALMDTGLVRCWGLNNYGQLGYNNTANLGDGEPVASFGYVNLGGPATRITVGETHSCAVMATGKVRCWGRNQYGQLGYGHTNNIGDDEQPWSAGDVDLGGVTATDVVAGSNHTCALLSNDKMLCWGYNLEGQLGYAHASNIGDNEVPGSQTAVEPSGPIAQLALGNNHTCALLKTGTLRCWGANGLGQLGTGQSGGNFLFQNSGSIDLGTGALQVTAGVSHTCALLSTGSVRCWGQANFGQTGYGTTTARNTPGPAVDLDGATAYQVAASASGNSTCALLSTGKARCWGQGNSGQLGYGNTNHIGDNEQPSAAGDIQILPPAP
;
A
#
# COMPACT_ATOMS: atom_id res chain seq x y z
N SER A 1 24.10 60.93 -12.73
CA SER A 1 23.33 61.18 -11.50
C SER A 1 22.36 60.03 -11.29
N ALA A 2 21.96 59.75 -10.05
CA ALA A 2 20.96 58.74 -9.67
C ALA A 2 19.54 59.08 -10.21
N PRO A 3 18.51 58.20 -10.13
CA PRO A 3 18.45 56.94 -9.36
C PRO A 3 17.92 55.69 -10.11
N GLU A 4 17.74 54.62 -9.34
CA GLU A 4 17.04 53.36 -9.65
C GLU A 4 15.53 53.56 -9.92
N PRO A 5 14.83 52.59 -10.55
CA PRO A 5 13.84 51.85 -9.72
C PRO A 5 13.56 50.38 -10.10
N SER A 6 13.03 49.66 -9.10
CA SER A 6 12.14 48.47 -9.16
C SER A 6 12.67 47.15 -9.73
N ALA A 7 12.83 46.16 -8.84
CA ALA A 7 12.88 44.73 -9.17
C ALA A 7 11.47 44.12 -9.35
N PRO A 8 11.26 43.16 -10.28
CA PRO A 8 10.02 42.40 -10.38
C PRO A 8 10.13 40.99 -9.76
N ALA A 9 9.37 40.78 -8.69
CA ALA A 9 8.79 39.52 -8.19
C ALA A 9 9.61 38.19 -8.18
N ASP A 10 9.83 37.68 -6.96
CA ASP A 10 9.92 36.24 -6.67
C ASP A 10 8.71 35.46 -7.25
N GLN A 11 8.97 34.28 -7.81
CA GLN A 11 7.99 33.18 -7.90
C GLN A 11 8.66 31.86 -7.48
N THR A 12 8.85 31.66 -6.18
CA THR A 12 7.91 30.98 -5.27
C THR A 12 7.66 29.49 -5.62
N GLN A 13 8.29 28.60 -4.83
CA GLN A 13 8.30 27.13 -5.01
C GLN A 13 6.94 26.46 -4.70
N SER A 14 6.39 25.63 -5.59
CA SER A 14 5.20 24.81 -5.29
C SER A 14 5.41 23.97 -4.01
N GLN A 15 4.71 24.31 -2.92
CA GLN A 15 4.88 23.70 -1.58
C GLN A 15 3.51 23.39 -0.96
N VAL A 16 3.01 22.18 -1.13
CA VAL A 16 1.68 21.82 -0.61
C VAL A 16 1.73 21.74 0.92
N THR A 17 0.91 22.59 1.54
CA THR A 17 0.71 22.58 2.99
C THR A 17 -0.44 21.64 3.30
N VAL A 18 -0.14 20.48 3.88
CA VAL A 18 -1.15 19.53 4.32
C VAL A 18 -1.57 19.90 5.74
N SER A 19 -2.67 20.62 5.89
CA SER A 19 -3.23 21.04 7.17
C SER A 19 -4.39 20.15 7.60
N ILE A 20 -4.57 19.93 8.89
CA ILE A 20 -5.78 19.27 9.40
C ILE A 20 -6.87 20.31 9.67
N GLY A 21 -8.05 20.12 9.07
CA GLY A 21 -9.22 20.96 9.30
C GLY A 21 -10.37 20.16 9.91
N ALA A 22 -11.00 20.72 10.94
CA ALA A 22 -12.26 20.21 11.47
C ALA A 22 -13.41 20.62 10.53
N GLN A 23 -13.70 19.77 9.53
CA GLN A 23 -14.80 19.94 8.58
C GLN A 23 -15.96 19.01 8.91
N ASP A 24 -17.08 19.59 9.35
CA ASP A 24 -18.30 18.89 9.76
C ASP A 24 -19.17 18.46 8.56
N LEU A 25 -18.59 17.64 7.67
CA LEU A 25 -19.18 17.27 6.37
C LEU A 25 -20.17 16.09 6.46
N PHE A 26 -21.26 16.27 7.20
CA PHE A 26 -22.41 15.37 7.17
C PHE A 26 -23.27 15.57 5.91
N SER A 27 -22.74 15.18 4.74
CA SER A 27 -23.47 15.30 3.45
C SER A 27 -23.39 14.07 2.54
N GLN A 28 -23.39 12.86 3.11
CA GLN A 28 -23.80 11.63 2.39
C GLN A 28 -24.28 10.54 3.37
N ALA A 29 -25.56 10.20 3.32
CA ALA A 29 -26.20 9.25 4.23
C ALA A 29 -25.91 7.79 3.83
N VAL A 30 -24.70 7.30 4.12
CA VAL A 30 -24.32 5.91 3.88
C VAL A 30 -24.71 5.03 5.08
N LYS A 31 -25.57 4.06 4.83
CA LYS A 31 -26.22 3.18 5.82
C LYS A 31 -25.19 2.28 6.51
N GLY A 32 -25.33 2.09 7.83
CA GLY A 32 -24.54 1.09 8.59
C GLY A 32 -23.10 1.48 8.91
N ARG A 33 -22.84 2.70 9.40
CA ARG A 33 -21.49 3.21 9.70
C ARG A 33 -21.44 3.93 11.04
N VAL A 34 -20.44 3.64 11.87
CA VAL A 34 -20.12 4.46 13.05
C VAL A 34 -19.40 5.76 12.67
N SER A 35 -19.45 6.71 13.59
CA SER A 35 -18.82 8.03 13.54
C SER A 35 -18.41 8.44 14.96
N ALA A 36 -17.36 9.24 15.09
CA ALA A 36 -17.10 9.90 16.36
C ALA A 36 -16.78 11.38 16.16
N GLN A 37 -17.27 12.18 17.11
CA GLN A 37 -16.77 13.50 17.41
C GLN A 37 -16.75 13.65 18.93
N ALA A 38 -15.66 13.27 19.59
CA ALA A 38 -15.23 13.89 20.83
C ALA A 38 -13.71 13.81 20.82
N PHE A 39 -13.05 14.95 20.61
CA PHE A 39 -11.61 14.98 20.49
C PHE A 39 -11.09 16.37 20.82
N SER A 40 -10.07 16.41 21.68
CA SER A 40 -9.22 17.58 21.83
C SER A 40 -8.05 17.47 20.85
N TYR A 41 -7.58 18.63 20.37
CA TYR A 41 -6.36 18.72 19.56
C TYR A 41 -5.11 18.31 20.35
N SER A 42 -5.15 18.43 21.69
CA SER A 42 -4.00 18.25 22.58
C SER A 42 -3.34 16.88 22.47
N ASP A 43 -4.06 15.88 21.97
CA ASP A 43 -3.72 14.47 22.13
C ASP A 43 -3.97 13.62 20.86
N VAL A 44 -4.12 14.31 19.72
CA VAL A 44 -3.52 13.86 18.45
C VAL A 44 -2.06 14.29 18.45
N LYS A 45 -1.14 13.40 18.08
CA LYS A 45 0.23 13.46 18.60
C LYS A 45 1.34 12.95 17.67
N SER A 46 1.02 12.03 16.76
CA SER A 46 1.62 12.03 15.42
C SER A 46 0.49 11.93 14.39
N ILE A 47 0.69 12.44 13.18
CA ILE A 47 -0.25 12.24 12.07
C ILE A 47 0.51 11.81 10.85
N ARG A 48 0.24 10.59 10.38
CA ARG A 48 0.89 9.96 9.24
C ARG A 48 0.02 10.05 8.02
N VAL A 49 0.46 10.81 7.02
CA VAL A 49 -0.21 10.91 5.73
C VAL A 49 0.44 9.93 4.77
N ASP A 50 -0.35 8.97 4.28
CA ASP A 50 -0.06 8.35 3.00
C ASP A 50 -0.68 9.21 1.90
N VAL A 51 -0.07 9.27 0.73
CA VAL A 51 -0.70 9.81 -0.47
C VAL A 51 -0.55 8.81 -1.60
N SER A 52 -1.62 8.52 -2.31
CA SER A 52 -1.61 7.66 -3.50
C SER A 52 -2.38 8.26 -4.66
N GLU A 53 -2.09 7.86 -5.89
CA GLU A 53 -3.01 8.11 -7.02
C GLU A 53 -4.29 7.26 -6.87
N GLN A 54 -5.46 7.78 -7.24
CA GLN A 54 -6.73 7.04 -7.17
C GLN A 54 -6.72 5.79 -8.08
N GLY A 55 -7.09 4.63 -7.52
CA GLY A 55 -7.33 3.40 -8.29
C GLY A 55 -7.12 2.11 -7.50
N THR A 56 -7.60 0.97 -8.02
CA THR A 56 -7.61 -0.33 -7.34
C THR A 56 -6.21 -0.92 -7.04
N ASN A 57 -5.16 -0.35 -7.64
CA ASN A 57 -3.74 -0.62 -7.37
C ASN A 57 -2.95 0.71 -7.30
N GLY A 58 -3.53 1.74 -6.67
CA GLY A 58 -3.00 3.11 -6.65
C GLY A 58 -1.54 3.21 -6.22
N LEU A 59 -0.72 3.94 -6.98
CA LEU A 59 0.70 4.16 -6.66
C LEU A 59 0.80 4.99 -5.38
N VAL A 60 1.41 4.44 -4.33
CA VAL A 60 1.72 5.19 -3.11
C VAL A 60 2.92 6.11 -3.39
N ILE A 61 2.65 7.43 -3.37
CA ILE A 61 3.59 8.52 -3.63
C ILE A 61 4.37 8.85 -2.34
N PHE A 62 3.66 8.93 -1.22
CA PHE A 62 4.23 9.05 0.13
C PHE A 62 3.56 8.05 1.06
N LYS A 63 4.31 7.51 2.02
CA LYS A 63 3.80 6.58 3.03
C LYS A 63 4.35 6.93 4.40
N ASN A 64 3.49 6.98 5.41
CA ASN A 64 3.81 7.41 6.76
C ASN A 64 4.53 8.77 6.83
N PHE A 65 4.14 9.75 6.01
CA PHE A 65 4.68 11.11 6.14
C PHE A 65 4.09 11.76 7.40
N ASP A 66 4.91 11.87 8.45
CA ASP A 66 4.52 12.52 9.70
C ASP A 66 4.25 14.04 9.48
N LEU A 67 3.20 14.58 10.10
CA LEU A 67 2.91 16.01 10.23
C LEU A 67 3.44 16.53 11.58
N PHE A 68 3.56 17.85 11.73
CA PHE A 68 3.99 18.53 12.96
C PHE A 68 2.99 19.61 13.40
N THR A 69 3.09 20.11 14.63
CA THR A 69 2.24 21.23 15.09
C THR A 69 2.87 22.58 14.75
N SER A 70 2.06 23.52 14.26
CA SER A 70 2.44 24.92 14.11
C SER A 70 1.22 25.82 14.32
N ALA A 71 1.36 26.85 15.17
CA ALA A 71 0.27 27.78 15.53
C ALA A 71 -1.06 27.10 15.99
N GLY A 72 -1.01 25.86 16.50
CA GLY A 72 -2.20 25.10 16.91
C GLY A 72 -2.89 24.32 15.78
N ALA A 73 -2.29 24.23 14.58
CA ALA A 73 -2.73 23.37 13.50
C ALA A 73 -1.70 22.25 13.25
N TRP A 74 -2.16 21.02 13.02
CA TRP A 74 -1.29 19.96 12.50
C TRP A 74 -1.07 20.23 11.02
N THR A 75 0.18 20.40 10.64
CA THR A 75 0.63 20.78 9.31
C THR A 75 1.82 19.94 8.89
N GLY A 76 1.93 19.59 7.62
CA GLY A 76 3.13 18.98 7.06
C GLY A 76 3.35 19.44 5.63
N LYS A 77 4.61 19.57 5.25
CA LYS A 77 5.00 20.24 4.01
C LYS A 77 5.45 19.21 2.98
N LEU A 78 4.48 18.52 2.37
CA LEU A 78 4.76 17.61 1.27
C LEU A 78 5.38 18.40 0.11
N PRO A 79 6.50 17.96 -0.45
CA PRO A 79 7.30 18.79 -1.33
C PRO A 79 6.68 18.98 -2.70
N PHE A 80 6.25 17.89 -3.32
CA PHE A 80 5.69 17.81 -4.65
C PHE A 80 4.55 16.83 -4.61
N LEU A 81 3.49 17.12 -5.34
CA LEU A 81 2.33 16.26 -5.52
C LEU A 81 1.88 16.42 -6.97
N PRO A 82 1.59 15.33 -7.70
CA PRO A 82 1.31 15.41 -9.13
C PRO A 82 0.16 16.39 -9.48
N LYS A 83 0.52 17.50 -10.12
CA LYS A 83 -0.41 18.57 -10.50
C LYS A 83 -1.41 18.06 -11.54
N ALA A 84 -2.67 18.46 -11.40
CA ALA A 84 -3.82 18.01 -12.18
C ALA A 84 -4.07 16.47 -12.18
N LYS A 85 -3.56 15.72 -11.19
CA LYS A 85 -3.92 14.31 -10.94
C LYS A 85 -4.92 14.18 -9.80
N ALA A 86 -5.78 13.16 -9.85
CA ALA A 86 -6.62 12.77 -8.73
C ALA A 86 -5.81 11.97 -7.69
N LEU A 87 -5.59 12.56 -6.53
CA LEU A 87 -4.75 12.04 -5.45
C LEU A 87 -5.58 11.77 -4.19
N THR A 88 -5.46 10.57 -3.63
CA THR A 88 -6.05 10.19 -2.34
C THR A 88 -5.04 10.45 -1.22
N PHE A 89 -5.31 11.47 -0.41
CA PHE A 89 -4.56 11.83 0.79
C PHE A 89 -5.15 11.11 2.00
N SER A 90 -4.48 10.05 2.47
CA SER A 90 -4.93 9.18 3.56
C SER A 90 -4.15 9.47 4.85
N ALA A 91 -4.65 10.42 5.65
CA ALA A 91 -4.09 10.73 6.97
C ALA A 91 -4.47 9.68 8.02
N ARG A 92 -3.57 9.46 8.99
CA ARG A 92 -3.71 8.59 10.17
C ARG A 92 -3.10 9.26 11.40
N ALA A 93 -3.92 9.83 12.27
CA ALA A 93 -3.50 10.35 13.56
C ALA A 93 -3.36 9.23 14.59
N LEU A 94 -2.21 9.18 15.27
CA LEU A 94 -1.84 8.14 16.23
C LEU A 94 -1.55 8.70 17.63
N ASP A 95 -1.53 7.78 18.60
CA ASP A 95 -1.12 7.99 19.98
C ASP A 95 0.30 7.49 20.33
N ALA A 96 0.70 7.60 21.60
CA ALA A 96 2.05 7.28 22.09
C ALA A 96 2.34 5.79 22.13
N SER A 97 1.29 4.97 22.20
CA SER A 97 1.36 3.52 22.11
C SER A 97 1.31 3.06 20.64
N GLY A 98 1.09 3.99 19.69
CA GLY A 98 0.93 3.74 18.26
C GLY A 98 -0.50 3.42 17.82
N ASN A 99 -1.51 3.54 18.69
CA ASN A 99 -2.91 3.25 18.35
C ASN A 99 -3.47 4.31 17.38
N LEU A 100 -4.35 3.88 16.47
CA LEU A 100 -4.99 4.75 15.49
C LEU A 100 -6.21 5.46 16.10
N LEU A 101 -6.14 6.79 16.20
CA LEU A 101 -7.19 7.64 16.77
C LEU A 101 -8.10 8.22 15.67
N PHE A 102 -7.50 8.72 14.58
CA PHE A 102 -8.22 9.32 13.45
C PHE A 102 -7.64 8.83 12.13
N SER A 103 -8.48 8.58 11.14
CA SER A 103 -8.08 8.38 9.75
C SER A 103 -9.03 9.10 8.79
N GLY A 104 -8.47 9.83 7.83
CA GLY A 104 -9.24 10.66 6.90
C GLY A 104 -8.65 10.59 5.50
N THR A 105 -9.51 10.34 4.53
CA THR A 105 -9.16 10.27 3.10
C THR A 105 -9.74 11.48 2.38
N LEU A 106 -8.89 12.37 1.87
CA LEU A 106 -9.31 13.42 0.94
C LEU A 106 -8.87 13.04 -0.46
N ASP A 107 -9.81 12.90 -1.38
CA ASP A 107 -9.50 12.91 -2.81
C ASP A 107 -9.43 14.36 -3.30
N ALA A 108 -8.25 14.77 -3.77
CA ALA A 108 -7.99 16.12 -4.24
C ALA A 108 -7.18 16.12 -5.53
N THR A 109 -7.53 17.05 -6.43
CA THR A 109 -6.79 17.34 -7.66
C THR A 109 -6.17 18.72 -7.53
N LEU A 110 -4.84 18.78 -7.39
CA LEU A 110 -4.14 20.02 -7.12
C LEU A 110 -3.78 20.73 -8.42
N ASN A 111 -4.27 21.95 -8.62
CA ASN A 111 -4.12 22.72 -9.84
C ASN A 111 -3.25 23.98 -9.63
N LEU A 112 -3.01 24.38 -8.38
CA LEU A 112 -2.23 25.55 -8.02
C LEU A 112 -0.94 25.17 -7.29
N ASP A 113 0.01 26.11 -7.27
CA ASP A 113 1.23 26.00 -6.49
C ASP A 113 0.96 26.53 -5.07
N PHE A 114 1.58 25.91 -4.05
CA PHE A 114 1.28 26.13 -2.61
C PHE A 114 -0.14 25.77 -2.17
N GLU A 115 -0.91 25.05 -2.99
CA GLU A 115 -2.29 24.70 -2.68
C GLU A 115 -2.39 23.93 -1.35
N THR A 116 -3.29 24.35 -0.46
CA THR A 116 -3.38 23.82 0.91
C THR A 116 -4.37 22.66 0.95
N VAL A 117 -3.87 21.46 1.22
CA VAL A 117 -4.67 20.23 1.24
C VAL A 117 -5.19 20.00 2.65
N THR A 118 -6.42 20.43 2.87
CA THR A 118 -7.09 20.30 4.18
C THR A 118 -7.74 18.94 4.31
N ILE A 119 -6.96 17.92 4.73
CA ILE A 119 -7.50 16.57 4.90
C ILE A 119 -8.51 16.59 6.07
N PRO A 120 -9.79 16.22 5.85
CA PRO A 120 -10.77 16.13 6.93
C PRO A 120 -10.48 14.85 7.71
N LEU A 121 -9.79 14.99 8.85
CA LEU A 121 -9.59 13.85 9.74
C LEU A 121 -10.90 13.50 10.43
N ALA A 122 -11.30 12.26 10.22
CA ALA A 122 -12.40 11.61 10.91
C ALA A 122 -11.80 10.55 11.86
N PRO A 123 -12.40 10.21 13.01
CA PRO A 123 -11.89 9.14 13.88
C PRO A 123 -11.66 7.78 13.17
N ALA A 124 -10.86 6.89 13.77
CA ALA A 124 -10.51 5.59 13.19
C ALA A 124 -11.72 4.66 12.98
N ASN A 125 -12.71 4.80 13.87
CA ASN A 125 -14.03 4.18 13.78
C ASN A 125 -15.01 4.94 12.87
N ASN A 126 -14.63 6.12 12.34
CA ASN A 126 -15.52 6.94 11.53
C ASN A 126 -15.63 6.39 10.11
N ASN A 127 -16.86 6.27 9.62
CA ASN A 127 -17.20 5.47 8.43
C ASN A 127 -16.92 3.96 8.54
N ALA A 128 -16.46 3.44 9.69
CA ALA A 128 -16.26 2.00 9.86
C ALA A 128 -17.62 1.30 9.77
N VAL A 129 -17.71 0.30 8.88
CA VAL A 129 -18.96 -0.35 8.53
C VAL A 129 -19.38 -1.31 9.63
N ILE A 130 -20.56 -1.08 10.20
CA ILE A 130 -21.17 -2.01 11.14
C ILE A 130 -21.74 -3.18 10.33
N SER A 131 -20.99 -4.29 10.24
CA SER A 131 -21.53 -5.53 9.67
C SER A 131 -22.66 -6.05 10.56
N LEU A 132 -23.90 -5.87 10.10
CA LEU A 132 -25.08 -6.45 10.72
C LEU A 132 -25.56 -7.63 9.88
N PRO A 133 -25.81 -8.82 10.47
CA PRO A 133 -26.59 -9.84 9.79
C PRO A 133 -28.02 -9.30 9.61
N ARG A 134 -28.70 -9.69 8.53
CA ARG A 134 -30.11 -9.30 8.28
C ARG A 134 -30.98 -10.51 8.01
N ILE A 135 -32.27 -10.37 8.29
CA ILE A 135 -33.32 -11.26 7.81
C ILE A 135 -34.18 -10.42 6.86
N ARG A 136 -34.14 -10.73 5.56
CA ARG A 136 -34.75 -9.92 4.49
C ARG A 136 -36.23 -10.20 4.28
N LYS A 137 -36.61 -11.46 4.46
CA LYS A 137 -37.97 -12.00 4.34
C LYS A 137 -38.00 -13.40 4.95
N ILE A 138 -39.18 -13.80 5.43
CA ILE A 138 -39.44 -15.18 5.84
C ILE A 138 -40.56 -15.71 4.95
N SER A 139 -40.31 -16.82 4.26
CA SER A 139 -41.30 -17.47 3.39
C SER A 139 -41.87 -18.71 4.09
N ILE A 140 -43.16 -18.64 4.42
CA ILE A 140 -43.90 -19.57 5.28
C ILE A 140 -45.15 -20.04 4.50
N PRO A 141 -45.57 -21.31 4.56
CA PRO A 141 -46.93 -21.70 4.20
C PRO A 141 -47.97 -20.84 4.95
N SER A 142 -48.99 -20.33 4.26
CA SER A 142 -50.02 -19.45 4.86
C SER A 142 -50.76 -20.10 6.04
N ALA A 143 -50.87 -21.44 6.03
CA ALA A 143 -51.30 -22.26 7.15
C ALA A 143 -50.66 -23.65 7.09
N PHE A 144 -50.51 -24.27 8.27
CA PHE A 144 -50.15 -25.67 8.44
C PHE A 144 -51.36 -26.45 8.97
N ALA A 145 -51.53 -27.70 8.55
CA ALA A 145 -52.44 -28.62 9.22
C ALA A 145 -51.77 -29.23 10.46
N SER A 146 -52.53 -29.49 11.52
CA SER A 146 -52.06 -30.19 12.73
C SER A 146 -51.24 -31.44 12.40
N SER A 147 -50.06 -31.58 13.00
CA SER A 147 -49.07 -32.65 12.75
C SER A 147 -48.50 -32.77 11.32
N GLN A 148 -48.82 -31.86 10.39
CA GLN A 148 -48.24 -31.85 9.04
C GLN A 148 -47.05 -30.88 8.97
N SER A 149 -45.83 -31.43 8.89
CA SER A 149 -44.61 -30.63 8.79
C SER A 149 -44.48 -29.91 7.45
N GLY A 150 -43.90 -28.71 7.47
CA GLY A 150 -43.64 -27.91 6.27
C GLY A 150 -42.36 -27.07 6.41
N ASN A 151 -41.75 -26.72 5.27
CA ASN A 151 -40.48 -26.01 5.25
C ASN A 151 -40.70 -24.49 5.31
N ILE A 152 -39.94 -23.81 6.18
CA ILE A 152 -39.85 -22.35 6.24
C ILE A 152 -38.48 -21.92 5.74
N THR A 153 -38.46 -20.97 4.81
CA THR A 153 -37.23 -20.43 4.22
C THR A 153 -36.94 -19.03 4.77
N PHE A 154 -35.78 -18.86 5.39
CA PHE A 154 -35.32 -17.60 5.96
C PHE A 154 -34.26 -17.00 5.04
N ALA A 155 -34.58 -15.90 4.36
CA ALA A 155 -33.62 -15.20 3.50
C ALA A 155 -32.76 -14.25 4.35
N VAL A 156 -31.44 -14.38 4.22
CA VAL A 156 -30.46 -13.67 5.07
C VAL A 156 -29.44 -12.91 4.23
N GLU A 157 -28.92 -11.81 4.79
CA GLU A 157 -27.78 -11.08 4.26
C GLU A 157 -26.71 -10.89 5.32
N ALA A 158 -25.44 -10.85 4.90
CA ALA A 158 -24.27 -10.52 5.70
C ALA A 158 -23.09 -10.17 4.78
N THR A 159 -21.88 -10.02 5.33
CA THR A 159 -20.66 -9.84 4.53
C THR A 159 -20.34 -11.14 3.77
N ASN A 160 -19.75 -11.02 2.57
CA ASN A 160 -19.35 -12.20 1.80
C ASN A 160 -18.27 -13.00 2.55
N GLY A 161 -18.43 -14.32 2.65
CA GLY A 161 -17.60 -15.22 3.45
C GLY A 161 -17.96 -15.26 4.95
N GLU A 162 -18.91 -14.44 5.42
CA GLU A 162 -19.29 -14.39 6.83
C GLU A 162 -20.11 -15.63 7.24
N VAL A 163 -19.80 -16.16 8.42
CA VAL A 163 -20.49 -17.33 9.00
C VAL A 163 -21.60 -16.85 9.93
N LEU A 164 -22.84 -16.96 9.49
CA LEU A 164 -24.01 -16.69 10.32
C LEU A 164 -24.41 -17.93 11.10
N ARG A 165 -24.58 -17.79 12.42
CA ARG A 165 -25.26 -18.78 13.25
C ARG A 165 -26.73 -18.38 13.37
N TYR A 166 -27.65 -19.32 13.22
CA TYR A 166 -29.07 -19.08 13.43
C TYR A 166 -29.63 -19.94 14.55
N ALA A 167 -30.66 -19.44 15.23
CA ALA A 167 -31.47 -20.18 16.20
C ALA A 167 -32.93 -19.73 16.11
N ILE A 168 -33.85 -20.68 16.23
CA ILE A 168 -35.30 -20.44 16.29
C ILE A 168 -35.76 -20.73 17.72
N THR A 169 -36.55 -19.83 18.29
CA THR A 169 -37.18 -19.98 19.61
C THR A 169 -38.68 -19.76 19.51
N SER A 170 -39.47 -20.54 20.24
CA SER A 170 -40.91 -20.36 20.34
C SER A 170 -41.26 -19.54 21.58
N ALA A 171 -42.22 -18.62 21.46
CA ALA A 171 -42.65 -17.78 22.58
C ALA A 171 -43.50 -18.55 23.61
N VAL A 172 -44.09 -19.69 23.22
CA VAL A 172 -44.97 -20.51 24.05
C VAL A 172 -44.54 -21.97 23.98
N ALA A 173 -44.46 -22.64 25.13
CA ALA A 173 -44.16 -24.07 25.20
C ALA A 173 -45.29 -24.90 24.54
N GLY A 174 -44.92 -25.90 23.73
CA GLY A 174 -45.89 -26.75 23.02
C GLY A 174 -46.36 -26.21 21.66
N SER A 175 -45.83 -25.08 21.18
CA SER A 175 -46.19 -24.48 19.88
C SER A 175 -45.61 -25.20 18.65
N GLY A 176 -45.42 -26.52 18.70
CA GLY A 176 -44.68 -27.29 17.68
C GLY A 176 -43.16 -27.17 17.81
N SER A 177 -42.43 -27.76 16.86
CA SER A 177 -40.96 -27.89 16.87
C SER A 177 -40.33 -27.55 15.51
N PHE A 178 -39.03 -27.27 15.52
CA PHE A 178 -38.25 -26.91 14.32
C PHE A 178 -37.05 -27.84 14.14
N SER A 179 -36.75 -28.21 12.89
CA SER A 179 -35.61 -29.05 12.54
C SER A 179 -34.94 -28.58 11.24
N PRO A 180 -33.69 -28.11 11.25
CA PRO A 180 -32.87 -27.82 12.44
C PRO A 180 -33.41 -26.62 13.25
N LEU A 181 -33.35 -26.71 14.58
CA LEU A 181 -33.70 -25.62 15.50
C LEU A 181 -32.65 -24.50 15.52
N ASN A 182 -31.39 -24.86 15.27
CA ASN A 182 -30.25 -23.95 15.17
C ASN A 182 -29.19 -24.55 14.23
N GLY A 183 -28.29 -23.71 13.72
CA GLY A 183 -27.24 -24.13 12.81
C GLY A 183 -26.33 -22.98 12.39
N ALA A 184 -25.51 -23.22 11.36
CA ALA A 184 -24.66 -22.20 10.76
C ALA A 184 -24.73 -22.23 9.22
N ILE A 185 -24.52 -21.09 8.59
CA ILE A 185 -24.44 -20.92 7.14
C ILE A 185 -23.31 -19.93 6.81
N THR A 186 -22.44 -20.32 5.88
CA THR A 186 -21.41 -19.43 5.29
C THR A 186 -21.93 -18.92 3.96
N LEU A 187 -22.04 -17.60 3.80
CA LEU A 187 -22.53 -17.03 2.53
C LEU A 187 -21.36 -16.87 1.54
N GLN A 188 -21.48 -17.44 0.32
CA GLN A 188 -20.51 -17.23 -0.78
C GLN A 188 -20.78 -15.95 -1.60
N ASN A 189 -21.81 -15.20 -1.22
CA ASN A 189 -22.19 -13.88 -1.73
C ASN A 189 -22.75 -13.06 -0.53
N THR A 190 -23.18 -11.82 -0.74
CA THR A 190 -23.78 -10.99 0.34
C THR A 190 -25.17 -11.44 0.80
N ALA A 191 -25.80 -12.40 0.11
CA ALA A 191 -27.13 -12.91 0.40
C ALA A 191 -27.19 -14.44 0.26
N GLY A 192 -28.11 -15.06 1.00
CA GLY A 192 -28.44 -16.48 0.90
C GLY A 192 -29.72 -16.81 1.66
N ALA A 193 -29.95 -18.10 1.91
CA ALA A 193 -31.08 -18.55 2.72
C ALA A 193 -30.74 -19.85 3.46
N PHE A 194 -31.36 -20.05 4.63
CA PHE A 194 -31.43 -21.35 5.28
C PHE A 194 -32.89 -21.80 5.40
N VAL A 195 -33.09 -23.11 5.56
CA VAL A 195 -34.41 -23.73 5.67
C VAL A 195 -34.49 -24.47 7.00
N SER A 196 -35.63 -24.32 7.69
CA SER A 196 -35.99 -25.17 8.82
C SER A 196 -37.38 -25.75 8.61
N GLN A 197 -37.54 -27.04 8.88
CA GLN A 197 -38.84 -27.71 8.85
C GLN A 197 -39.56 -27.46 10.17
N TYR A 198 -40.71 -26.79 10.11
CA TYR A 198 -41.63 -26.66 11.22
C TYR A 198 -42.55 -27.87 11.27
N THR A 199 -42.71 -28.46 12.45
CA THR A 199 -43.69 -29.51 12.75
C THR A 199 -44.73 -28.93 13.72
N PRO A 200 -45.96 -28.66 13.27
CA PRO A 200 -47.00 -28.03 14.08
C PRO A 200 -47.55 -28.98 15.16
N PRO A 201 -48.04 -28.45 16.29
CA PRO A 201 -48.77 -29.22 17.29
C PRO A 201 -50.19 -29.52 16.82
N THR A 202 -50.88 -30.42 17.53
CA THR A 202 -52.32 -30.63 17.33
C THR A 202 -53.11 -29.49 17.99
N VAL A 203 -54.04 -28.88 17.26
CA VAL A 203 -54.92 -27.82 17.77
C VAL A 203 -56.40 -28.15 17.54
N SER A 204 -57.27 -27.68 18.45
CA SER A 204 -58.72 -27.89 18.38
C SER A 204 -59.47 -26.79 17.62
N SER A 205 -58.86 -25.62 17.44
CA SER A 205 -59.33 -24.50 16.63
C SER A 205 -58.16 -23.87 15.87
N GLU A 206 -58.44 -23.05 14.86
CA GLU A 206 -57.41 -22.28 14.18
C GLU A 206 -56.63 -21.43 15.20
N THR A 207 -55.31 -21.64 15.28
CA THR A 207 -54.44 -21.11 16.34
C THR A 207 -53.19 -20.49 15.70
N VAL A 208 -52.79 -19.31 16.18
CA VAL A 208 -51.58 -18.63 15.72
C VAL A 208 -50.51 -18.73 16.81
N PHE A 209 -49.35 -19.28 16.45
CA PHE A 209 -48.20 -19.39 17.34
C PHE A 209 -47.13 -18.36 17.00
N ASN A 210 -46.59 -17.71 18.04
CA ASN A 210 -45.50 -16.74 17.92
C ASN A 210 -44.15 -17.42 18.11
N HIS A 211 -43.23 -17.16 17.19
CA HIS A 211 -41.85 -17.61 17.22
C HIS A 211 -40.92 -16.42 17.01
N THR A 212 -39.62 -16.63 17.22
CA THR A 212 -38.56 -15.69 16.92
C THR A 212 -37.44 -16.44 16.23
N VAL A 213 -36.95 -15.92 15.11
CA VAL A 213 -35.70 -16.37 14.49
C VAL A 213 -34.62 -15.35 14.81
N THR A 214 -33.47 -15.82 15.28
CA THR A 214 -32.29 -15.00 15.56
C THR A 214 -31.15 -15.43 14.65
N VAL A 215 -30.52 -14.48 13.98
CA VAL A 215 -29.25 -14.64 13.26
C VAL A 215 -28.17 -13.85 13.97
N THR A 216 -27.02 -14.47 14.21
CA THR A 216 -25.88 -13.90 14.93
C THR A 216 -24.62 -14.09 14.11
N ASN A 217 -23.84 -13.02 13.94
CA ASN A 217 -22.59 -13.05 13.19
C ASN A 217 -21.36 -13.37 14.09
N PRO A 218 -20.14 -13.51 13.54
CA PRO A 218 -18.95 -13.83 14.32
C PRO A 218 -18.57 -12.76 15.36
N ALA A 219 -18.94 -11.49 15.14
CA ALA A 219 -18.77 -10.39 16.09
C ALA A 219 -19.81 -10.38 17.23
N GLY A 220 -20.71 -11.37 17.27
CA GLY A 220 -21.74 -11.50 18.30
C GLY A 220 -22.89 -10.50 18.17
N HIS A 221 -22.96 -9.74 17.08
CA HIS A 221 -24.11 -8.91 16.74
C HIS A 221 -25.24 -9.79 16.21
N SER A 222 -26.48 -9.53 16.60
CA SER A 222 -27.62 -10.34 16.17
C SER A 222 -28.85 -9.53 15.76
N ILE A 223 -29.58 -10.07 14.79
CA ILE A 223 -30.95 -9.67 14.47
C ILE A 223 -31.88 -10.81 14.88
N SER A 224 -32.82 -10.51 15.77
CA SER A 224 -33.96 -11.35 16.13
C SER A 224 -35.22 -10.77 15.49
N THR A 225 -36.02 -11.54 14.76
CA THR A 225 -37.34 -11.06 14.29
C THR A 225 -38.44 -12.08 14.58
N THR A 226 -39.63 -11.58 14.92
CA THR A 226 -40.79 -12.41 15.23
C THR A 226 -41.42 -12.99 13.96
N PHE A 227 -41.98 -14.19 14.04
CA PHE A 227 -42.83 -14.71 12.97
C PHE A 227 -43.94 -15.58 13.51
N THR A 228 -45.07 -15.60 12.81
CA THR A 228 -46.22 -16.42 13.16
C THR A 228 -46.22 -17.72 12.35
N THR A 229 -46.63 -18.83 12.98
CA THR A 229 -47.17 -19.97 12.23
C THR A 229 -48.65 -20.08 12.53
N LYS A 230 -49.44 -20.25 11.47
CA LYS A 230 -50.89 -20.40 11.55
C LYS A 230 -51.22 -21.88 11.43
N VAL A 231 -51.77 -22.47 12.48
CA VAL A 231 -52.06 -23.91 12.54
C VAL A 231 -53.56 -24.13 12.58
N LYS A 232 -54.05 -24.96 11.67
CA LYS A 232 -55.45 -25.41 11.61
C LYS A 232 -55.61 -26.77 12.30
N PRO A 233 -56.81 -27.10 12.78
CA PRO A 233 -57.15 -28.47 13.21
C PRO A 233 -56.93 -29.48 12.07
N PRO A 234 -56.94 -30.79 12.36
CA PRO A 234 -56.98 -31.82 11.32
C PRO A 234 -58.29 -31.70 10.52
N GLU A 235 -58.23 -31.07 9.33
CA GLU A 235 -59.37 -30.96 8.40
C GLU A 235 -59.79 -32.34 7.91
N THR A 236 -61.07 -32.69 8.09
CA THR A 236 -61.60 -34.02 7.81
C THR A 236 -62.16 -34.19 6.40
N SER A 237 -62.14 -33.14 5.57
CA SER A 237 -62.57 -33.21 4.16
C SER A 237 -61.89 -32.16 3.27
N ASN A 238 -61.74 -32.49 1.99
CA ASN A 238 -61.35 -31.59 0.89
C ASN A 238 -59.93 -31.00 0.86
N GLY A 239 -58.93 -31.76 1.33
CA GLY A 239 -57.78 -32.20 0.51
C GLY A 239 -56.82 -31.18 -0.16
N VAL A 240 -57.05 -29.88 -0.07
CA VAL A 240 -56.18 -28.83 -0.58
C VAL A 240 -55.53 -28.12 0.60
N ILE A 241 -54.29 -28.50 0.89
CA ILE A 241 -53.38 -27.69 1.71
C ILE A 241 -53.32 -26.31 1.07
N ASP A 242 -53.41 -25.24 1.86
CA ASP A 242 -53.20 -23.90 1.33
C ASP A 242 -51.72 -23.76 0.93
N THR A 243 -51.47 -23.86 -0.38
CA THR A 243 -50.13 -23.80 -0.98
C THR A 243 -49.67 -22.37 -1.22
N SER A 244 -50.47 -21.36 -0.83
CA SER A 244 -50.01 -19.97 -0.87
C SER A 244 -48.88 -19.77 0.16
N VAL A 245 -47.80 -19.13 -0.30
CA VAL A 245 -46.66 -18.79 0.54
C VAL A 245 -46.89 -17.38 1.07
N ALA A 246 -47.13 -17.26 2.37
CA ALA A 246 -47.03 -15.99 3.07
C ALA A 246 -45.56 -15.56 3.08
N VAL A 247 -45.29 -14.32 2.68
CA VAL A 247 -43.97 -13.70 2.80
C VAL A 247 -44.08 -12.62 3.87
N LEU A 248 -43.40 -12.82 4.98
CA LEU A 248 -43.38 -11.89 6.11
C LEU A 248 -42.24 -10.88 5.91
N PHE A 249 -42.56 -9.60 6.02
CA PHE A 249 -41.67 -8.45 5.80
C PHE A 249 -41.59 -7.50 7.01
N ASN A 250 -41.47 -8.04 8.22
CA ASN A 250 -41.16 -7.26 9.43
C ASN A 250 -40.00 -6.25 9.19
N PRO A 251 -39.94 -5.14 9.96
CA PRO A 251 -38.92 -4.09 9.84
C PRO A 251 -37.50 -4.63 9.67
N VAL A 252 -36.91 -4.42 8.49
CA VAL A 252 -35.55 -4.86 8.19
C VAL A 252 -34.58 -3.74 8.57
N ILE A 253 -33.89 -3.93 9.70
CA ILE A 253 -32.79 -3.05 10.12
C ILE A 253 -31.62 -3.26 9.16
N ASN A 254 -31.48 -2.34 8.21
CA ASN A 254 -30.47 -2.37 7.16
C ASN A 254 -29.10 -1.93 7.67
N GLY A 255 -29.06 -1.05 8.66
CA GLY A 255 -27.81 -0.57 9.25
C GLY A 255 -28.04 0.20 10.55
N LEU A 256 -26.97 0.30 11.34
CA LEU A 256 -26.87 1.16 12.51
C LEU A 256 -25.76 2.19 12.27
N ASN A 257 -25.98 3.42 12.73
CA ASN A 257 -24.98 4.47 12.87
C ASN A 257 -24.94 4.88 14.34
N GLY A 258 -23.76 5.23 14.85
CA GLY A 258 -23.54 5.84 16.16
C GLY A 258 -22.54 6.98 16.00
N LEU A 259 -22.85 8.16 16.55
CA LEU A 259 -22.09 9.41 16.44
C LEU A 259 -21.78 9.97 17.83
N ARG A 260 -20.53 9.84 18.30
CA ARG A 260 -20.04 10.54 19.52
C ARG A 260 -20.23 12.06 19.37
N MET A 261 -20.71 12.76 20.40
CA MET A 261 -20.93 14.23 20.40
C MET A 261 -19.84 14.99 21.17
N ARG A 262 -19.33 16.08 20.58
CA ARG A 262 -18.11 16.73 21.06
C ARG A 262 -18.31 17.35 22.44
N ASP A 263 -17.27 17.26 23.26
CA ASP A 263 -17.21 17.82 24.62
C ASP A 263 -18.32 17.30 25.56
N THR A 264 -18.89 16.13 25.23
CA THR A 264 -19.89 15.42 26.04
C THR A 264 -19.59 13.93 26.13
N GLN A 265 -20.17 13.27 27.14
CA GLN A 265 -20.15 11.81 27.25
C GLN A 265 -21.26 11.13 26.40
N ASN A 266 -21.68 11.72 25.27
CA ASN A 266 -22.87 11.25 24.55
C ASN A 266 -22.55 10.64 23.17
N VAL A 267 -23.39 9.71 22.70
CA VAL A 267 -23.34 9.08 21.37
C VAL A 267 -24.75 9.01 20.78
N ILE A 268 -25.03 9.73 19.67
CA ILE A 268 -26.30 9.66 18.95
C ILE A 268 -26.32 8.39 18.08
N PHE A 269 -27.23 7.46 18.33
CA PHE A 269 -27.47 6.32 17.45
C PHE A 269 -28.65 6.56 16.50
N THR A 270 -28.47 6.18 15.24
CA THR A 270 -29.47 6.28 14.17
C THR A 270 -29.56 4.94 13.44
N ALA A 271 -30.73 4.34 13.36
CA ALA A 271 -30.96 3.12 12.60
C ALA A 271 -31.55 3.43 11.22
N ASP A 272 -31.09 2.68 10.22
CA ASP A 272 -31.69 2.64 8.89
C ASP A 272 -32.60 1.41 8.79
N VAL A 273 -33.88 1.61 8.50
CA VAL A 273 -34.91 0.56 8.51
C VAL A 273 -35.74 0.66 7.24
N SER A 274 -35.98 -0.49 6.59
CA SER A 274 -36.97 -0.62 5.52
C SER A 274 -38.08 -1.56 5.98
N ASP A 275 -39.32 -1.20 5.69
CA ASP A 275 -40.54 -1.93 6.04
C ASP A 275 -41.40 -2.14 4.79
N ASP A 276 -42.43 -2.98 4.84
CA ASP A 276 -43.46 -3.01 3.77
C ASP A 276 -44.60 -1.98 4.01
N GLY A 277 -44.73 -1.48 5.24
CA GLY A 277 -45.56 -0.34 5.60
C GLY A 277 -44.87 1.03 5.40
N ALA A 278 -45.59 2.09 5.77
CA ALA A 278 -45.05 3.44 5.80
C ALA A 278 -44.12 3.62 7.00
N GLN A 279 -42.94 4.22 6.79
CA GLN A 279 -41.92 4.42 7.83
C GLN A 279 -42.42 5.20 9.07
N GLU A 280 -43.46 6.01 8.90
CA GLU A 280 -44.16 6.77 9.95
C GLU A 280 -44.88 5.87 10.98
N ALA A 281 -45.19 4.62 10.62
CA ALA A 281 -45.86 3.65 11.48
C ALA A 281 -44.90 2.86 12.40
N LEU A 282 -43.59 3.08 12.27
CA LEU A 282 -42.58 2.36 13.04
C LEU A 282 -42.40 2.93 14.45
N THR A 283 -42.45 2.06 15.45
CA THR A 283 -42.09 2.40 16.84
C THR A 283 -40.70 1.86 17.19
N TYR A 284 -39.94 2.61 18.00
CA TYR A 284 -38.53 2.33 18.30
C TYR A 284 -38.30 2.25 19.81
N ALA A 285 -37.58 1.23 20.28
CA ALA A 285 -37.19 1.11 21.69
C ALA A 285 -35.69 0.80 21.83
N TRP A 286 -34.93 1.75 22.38
CA TRP A 286 -33.50 1.63 22.63
C TRP A 286 -33.22 1.27 24.09
N SER A 287 -32.19 0.45 24.32
CA SER A 287 -31.65 0.17 25.65
C SER A 287 -30.16 -0.18 25.58
N PHE A 288 -29.47 -0.08 26.72
CA PHE A 288 -28.10 -0.55 26.90
C PHE A 288 -28.05 -1.49 28.10
N THR A 289 -27.14 -2.47 28.08
CA THR A 289 -26.86 -3.35 29.21
C THR A 289 -25.34 -3.54 29.30
N PRO A 290 -24.68 -3.11 30.40
CA PRO A 290 -23.24 -3.33 30.61
C PRO A 290 -22.83 -4.80 30.43
N ALA A 291 -21.61 -5.03 29.96
CA ALA A 291 -21.03 -6.37 29.91
C ALA A 291 -20.90 -6.97 31.33
N SER A 292 -21.03 -8.30 31.44
CA SER A 292 -20.90 -8.99 32.73
C SER A 292 -19.54 -8.70 33.38
N GLY A 293 -19.55 -8.28 34.65
CA GLY A 293 -18.35 -7.87 35.38
C GLY A 293 -17.93 -6.41 35.17
N THR A 294 -18.66 -5.61 34.38
CA THR A 294 -18.43 -4.16 34.25
C THR A 294 -19.47 -3.35 35.03
N THR A 295 -19.04 -2.24 35.61
CA THR A 295 -19.88 -1.26 36.29
C THR A 295 -19.49 0.14 35.86
N PHE A 296 -20.49 0.98 35.56
CA PHE A 296 -20.31 2.36 35.12
C PHE A 296 -21.19 3.26 36.00
N ASP A 297 -20.66 4.40 36.44
CA ASP A 297 -21.38 5.35 37.29
C ASP A 297 -21.21 6.78 36.74
N PRO A 298 -22.29 7.44 36.30
CA PRO A 298 -23.62 6.89 36.07
C PRO A 298 -23.65 5.86 34.92
N VAL A 299 -24.60 4.92 34.96
CA VAL A 299 -24.76 3.90 33.90
C VAL A 299 -25.14 4.57 32.57
N PRO A 300 -24.55 4.15 31.42
CA PRO A 300 -24.97 4.63 30.11
C PRO A 300 -26.43 4.28 29.79
N ALA A 301 -27.21 5.27 29.35
CA ALA A 301 -28.65 5.13 29.12
C ALA A 301 -29.12 5.95 27.91
N PHE A 302 -30.20 5.51 27.26
CA PHE A 302 -30.77 6.21 26.10
C PHE A 302 -31.78 7.29 26.50
N THR A 303 -31.74 8.44 25.82
CA THR A 303 -32.61 9.61 26.10
C THR A 303 -34.06 9.45 25.64
N GLY A 304 -34.39 8.47 24.79
CA GLY A 304 -35.75 8.32 24.28
C GLY A 304 -36.00 7.18 23.29
N ALA A 305 -37.28 6.98 23.00
CA ALA A 305 -37.86 5.98 22.11
C ALA A 305 -37.99 6.47 20.64
N THR A 306 -37.02 7.25 20.18
CA THR A 306 -36.99 7.91 18.86
C THR A 306 -35.91 7.33 17.96
N ASN A 307 -35.92 7.64 16.66
CA ASN A 307 -34.82 7.33 15.76
C ASN A 307 -34.44 8.61 14.99
N PRO A 308 -33.30 9.26 15.26
CA PRO A 308 -32.23 8.86 16.20
C PRO A 308 -32.60 8.93 17.69
N SER A 309 -31.74 8.35 18.55
CA SER A 309 -31.76 8.48 20.02
C SER A 309 -30.33 8.60 20.57
N THR A 310 -30.14 9.22 21.74
CA THR A 310 -28.80 9.49 22.30
C THR A 310 -28.50 8.57 23.47
N LEU A 311 -27.38 7.84 23.42
CA LEU A 311 -26.77 7.17 24.57
C LEU A 311 -25.95 8.20 25.35
N GLN A 312 -26.29 8.43 26.62
CA GLN A 312 -25.54 9.32 27.52
C GLN A 312 -24.50 8.54 28.34
N ASN A 313 -23.59 9.27 29.01
CA ASN A 313 -22.61 8.74 29.97
C ASN A 313 -21.61 7.70 29.41
N TYR A 314 -21.40 7.68 28.09
CA TYR A 314 -20.40 6.84 27.43
C TYR A 314 -18.97 7.37 27.70
N THR A 315 -18.07 6.44 28.01
CA THR A 315 -16.60 6.59 28.07
C THR A 315 -15.97 5.46 27.27
N THR A 316 -14.69 5.55 26.87
CA THR A 316 -14.08 4.47 26.05
C THR A 316 -14.19 3.07 26.66
N ALA A 317 -14.21 2.95 28.00
CA ALA A 317 -14.34 1.67 28.70
C ALA A 317 -15.74 1.03 28.58
N VAL A 318 -16.73 1.73 28.02
CA VAL A 318 -18.11 1.25 27.90
C VAL A 318 -18.24 0.15 26.86
N GLN A 319 -18.57 -1.04 27.36
CA GLN A 319 -18.76 -2.27 26.61
C GLN A 319 -20.02 -3.00 27.09
N GLY A 320 -20.71 -3.70 26.20
CA GLY A 320 -21.95 -4.39 26.51
C GLY A 320 -22.93 -4.48 25.33
N ASP A 321 -24.20 -4.69 25.65
CA ASP A 321 -25.27 -4.94 24.69
C ASP A 321 -26.10 -3.67 24.49
N LEU A 322 -25.91 -3.00 23.36
CA LEU A 322 -26.87 -2.02 22.83
C LEU A 322 -27.99 -2.81 22.18
N LYS A 323 -29.26 -2.48 22.50
CA LYS A 323 -30.42 -3.09 21.85
C LYS A 323 -31.34 -2.04 21.27
N LEU A 324 -31.82 -2.31 20.07
CA LEU A 324 -32.90 -1.59 19.40
C LEU A 324 -33.98 -2.58 18.99
N ALA A 325 -35.19 -2.44 19.50
CA ALA A 325 -36.37 -3.06 18.92
C ALA A 325 -37.09 -2.06 18.01
N VAL A 326 -37.55 -2.53 16.85
CA VAL A 326 -38.41 -1.78 15.91
C VAL A 326 -39.65 -2.61 15.63
N THR A 327 -40.83 -2.01 15.79
CA THR A 327 -42.13 -2.68 15.62
C THR A 327 -43.01 -1.91 14.64
N ASP A 328 -43.58 -2.63 13.67
CA ASP A 328 -44.49 -2.12 12.64
C ASP A 328 -45.97 -2.03 13.12
N GLY A 329 -46.84 -1.48 12.27
CA GLY A 329 -48.28 -1.37 12.52
C GLY A 329 -49.06 -2.69 12.51
N ASN A 330 -48.42 -3.80 12.12
CA ASN A 330 -48.94 -5.17 12.18
C ASN A 330 -48.44 -5.93 13.43
N ASN A 331 -47.68 -5.27 14.31
CA ASN A 331 -46.91 -5.82 15.44
C ASN A 331 -45.73 -6.75 15.06
N GLY A 332 -45.34 -6.82 13.79
CA GLY A 332 -44.08 -7.45 13.38
C GLY A 332 -42.91 -6.70 14.02
N THR A 333 -42.01 -7.45 14.67
CA THR A 333 -40.99 -6.85 15.55
C THR A 333 -39.62 -7.42 15.25
N THR A 334 -38.67 -6.53 14.94
CA THR A 334 -37.26 -6.86 14.73
C THR A 334 -36.41 -6.18 15.79
N THR A 335 -35.61 -6.97 16.51
CA THR A 335 -34.65 -6.51 17.52
C THR A 335 -33.21 -6.72 17.06
N LEU A 336 -32.46 -5.63 16.96
CA LEU A 336 -31.01 -5.64 16.90
C LEU A 336 -30.44 -5.75 18.32
N THR A 337 -29.56 -6.72 18.55
CA THR A 337 -28.58 -6.67 19.64
C THR A 337 -27.20 -6.41 19.04
N TYR A 338 -26.65 -5.24 19.34
CA TYR A 338 -25.33 -4.80 18.93
C TYR A 338 -24.35 -4.90 20.09
N LYS A 339 -23.12 -5.37 19.82
CA LYS A 339 -22.08 -5.48 20.84
C LYS A 339 -21.19 -4.24 20.78
N LEU A 340 -21.28 -3.40 21.81
CA LEU A 340 -20.34 -2.32 22.04
C LEU A 340 -19.06 -2.89 22.66
N THR A 341 -17.90 -2.57 22.07
CA THR A 341 -16.58 -2.92 22.59
C THR A 341 -15.90 -1.74 23.26
N PRO A 342 -14.87 -1.96 24.11
CA PRO A 342 -14.00 -0.88 24.56
C PRO A 342 -13.37 -0.13 23.38
N ASP A 343 -13.06 1.15 23.61
CA ASP A 343 -12.40 2.08 22.70
C ASP A 343 -13.09 2.27 21.33
N GLN A 344 -14.35 1.80 21.21
CA GLN A 344 -15.14 1.94 19.99
C GLN A 344 -15.49 3.40 19.66
N PHE A 345 -15.48 4.29 20.64
CA PHE A 345 -15.50 5.75 20.45
C PHE A 345 -14.46 6.37 21.42
N PRO A 346 -13.20 6.62 21.00
CA PRO A 346 -12.06 6.88 21.90
C PRO A 346 -11.98 8.32 22.47
N ASP A 347 -11.16 8.54 23.51
CA ASP A 347 -11.15 9.76 24.35
C ASP A 347 -9.78 10.49 24.64
N ASN A 348 -8.53 10.06 24.27
CA ASN A 348 -7.30 10.90 24.55
C ASN A 348 -5.82 10.39 24.90
N PRO A 349 -4.75 10.33 24.04
CA PRO A 349 -3.32 9.99 24.46
C PRO A 349 -2.05 10.78 23.88
N VAL A 350 -0.82 10.22 23.61
CA VAL A 350 0.55 10.96 23.55
C VAL A 350 1.47 10.81 22.24
N ALA A 351 2.73 11.36 22.10
CA ALA A 351 3.57 11.62 20.83
C ALA A 351 5.00 10.94 20.75
N GLU A 352 6.04 11.18 19.87
CA GLU A 352 6.57 12.27 18.94
C GLU A 352 7.53 11.76 17.77
N GLY A 353 8.06 12.62 16.85
CA GLY A 353 9.15 12.34 15.85
C GLY A 353 9.41 13.41 14.70
N PRO A 354 10.61 13.49 14.02
CA PRO A 354 10.97 14.56 13.03
C PRO A 354 10.80 14.22 11.51
N LEU A 355 11.00 15.23 10.63
CA LEU A 355 10.36 15.31 9.28
C LEU A 355 11.28 15.16 8.06
N ASP A 356 12.54 15.59 8.16
CA ASP A 356 13.49 15.83 7.05
C ASP A 356 14.21 14.56 6.56
N GLY A 357 13.61 13.40 6.82
CA GLY A 357 14.16 12.07 6.56
C GLY A 357 14.41 11.74 5.07
N ILE A 358 15.24 10.72 4.88
CA ILE A 358 15.61 10.19 3.56
C ILE A 358 14.44 9.37 3.00
N ASN A 359 14.08 9.59 1.73
CA ASN A 359 13.01 8.87 1.03
C ASN A 359 13.53 7.62 0.32
N SER A 360 14.66 7.76 -0.41
CA SER A 360 15.35 6.63 -1.05
C SER A 360 16.85 6.88 -1.22
N ILE A 361 17.62 5.80 -1.31
CA ILE A 361 19.06 5.80 -1.63
C ILE A 361 19.33 4.90 -2.83
N ARG A 362 20.27 5.29 -3.71
CA ARG A 362 20.65 4.53 -4.91
C ARG A 362 22.15 4.61 -5.13
N ASN A 363 22.76 3.47 -5.44
CA ASN A 363 24.15 3.37 -5.86
C ASN A 363 24.24 3.37 -7.39
N GLY A 364 25.27 4.00 -7.93
CA GLY A 364 25.83 3.70 -9.25
C GLY A 364 27.06 2.81 -9.12
N ARG A 365 28.02 2.92 -10.04
CA ARG A 365 29.31 2.20 -10.00
C ARG A 365 30.16 2.59 -8.78
N ASP A 366 30.55 3.86 -8.77
CA ASP A 366 31.47 4.47 -7.81
C ASP A 366 30.89 5.76 -7.21
N HIS A 367 29.56 5.91 -7.25
CA HIS A 367 28.81 7.01 -6.63
C HIS A 367 27.51 6.54 -5.98
N THR A 368 26.96 7.35 -5.08
CA THR A 368 25.71 7.09 -4.35
C THR A 368 24.92 8.39 -4.26
N CYS A 369 23.60 8.32 -4.43
CA CYS A 369 22.72 9.47 -4.30
C CYS A 369 21.51 9.15 -3.42
N THR A 370 21.05 10.15 -2.67
CA THR A 370 19.80 10.12 -1.92
C THR A 370 18.77 11.08 -2.48
N LEU A 371 17.50 10.67 -2.37
CA LEU A 371 16.33 11.50 -2.52
C LEU A 371 15.73 11.71 -1.12
N PHE A 372 15.45 12.94 -0.75
CA PHE A 372 14.85 13.29 0.55
C PHE A 372 13.32 13.33 0.49
N ASN A 373 12.67 13.30 1.66
CA ASN A 373 11.24 13.56 1.79
C ASN A 373 10.82 14.98 1.37
N ASN A 374 11.77 15.89 1.07
CA ASN A 374 11.50 17.21 0.48
C ASN A 374 11.69 17.26 -1.06
N GLY A 375 11.99 16.13 -1.72
CA GLY A 375 12.20 16.05 -3.17
C GLY A 375 13.53 16.60 -3.69
N SER A 376 14.45 17.03 -2.80
CA SER A 376 15.83 17.38 -3.18
C SER A 376 16.71 16.14 -3.24
N VAL A 377 17.84 16.26 -3.94
CA VAL A 377 18.78 15.17 -4.19
C VAL A 377 20.18 15.56 -3.70
N ARG A 378 20.87 14.63 -3.05
CA ARG A 378 22.26 14.77 -2.60
C ARG A 378 23.06 13.56 -3.07
N CYS A 379 24.11 13.81 -3.84
CA CYS A 379 25.00 12.79 -4.39
C CYS A 379 26.40 12.89 -3.78
N TRP A 380 27.10 11.77 -3.72
CA TRP A 380 28.50 11.67 -3.31
C TRP A 380 29.18 10.46 -3.96
N GLY A 381 30.49 10.34 -3.83
CA GLY A 381 31.35 9.39 -4.50
C GLY A 381 32.18 10.04 -5.60
N TYR A 382 32.50 9.28 -6.64
CA TYR A 382 33.27 9.73 -7.81
C TYR A 382 32.49 10.77 -8.64
N GLY A 383 33.13 11.90 -8.97
CA GLY A 383 32.51 13.00 -9.72
C GLY A 383 33.17 13.40 -11.04
N ALA A 384 34.20 12.70 -11.51
CA ALA A 384 35.04 13.16 -12.61
C ALA A 384 34.37 13.28 -14.01
N PHE A 385 33.14 12.79 -14.17
CA PHE A 385 32.32 12.95 -15.38
C PHE A 385 31.08 13.84 -15.13
N GLY A 386 31.04 14.56 -14.00
CA GLY A 386 29.91 15.41 -13.61
C GLY A 386 28.76 14.66 -12.95
N GLN A 387 28.86 13.34 -12.72
CA GLN A 387 27.75 12.48 -12.31
C GLN A 387 27.16 12.77 -10.91
N LEU A 388 27.83 13.58 -10.09
CA LEU A 388 27.28 14.10 -8.84
C LEU A 388 26.36 15.31 -9.07
N GLY A 389 26.51 16.04 -10.18
CA GLY A 389 25.62 17.13 -10.58
C GLY A 389 25.90 18.49 -9.94
N TYR A 390 27.13 18.73 -9.47
CA TYR A 390 27.54 19.94 -8.74
C TYR A 390 28.32 20.97 -9.60
N GLU A 391 28.22 20.90 -10.93
CA GLU A 391 28.85 21.86 -11.87
C GLU A 391 30.39 21.80 -11.84
N ASN A 392 30.95 20.66 -11.45
CA ASN A 392 32.38 20.42 -11.31
C ASN A 392 32.70 18.91 -11.26
N THR A 393 33.99 18.57 -11.37
CA THR A 393 34.51 17.20 -11.46
C THR A 393 35.03 16.59 -10.14
N GLN A 394 34.87 17.26 -9.00
CA GLN A 394 35.38 16.74 -7.72
C GLN A 394 34.56 15.54 -7.23
N SER A 395 35.25 14.60 -6.57
CA SER A 395 34.58 13.62 -5.71
C SER A 395 34.04 14.29 -4.44
N ILE A 396 33.16 13.58 -3.72
CA ILE A 396 32.63 13.97 -2.40
C ILE A 396 32.52 12.70 -1.56
N GLY A 397 32.80 12.73 -0.27
CA GLY A 397 32.72 11.57 0.61
C GLY A 397 34.06 10.88 0.86
N ASP A 398 35.11 11.27 0.14
CA ASP A 398 36.46 10.70 0.23
C ASP A 398 37.35 11.42 1.26
N ASN A 399 37.04 12.67 1.59
CA ASN A 399 37.73 13.45 2.63
C ASN A 399 36.79 14.34 3.48
N GLU A 400 35.53 14.47 3.05
CA GLU A 400 34.47 15.30 3.63
C GLU A 400 33.14 14.54 3.74
N LEU A 401 32.21 14.97 4.60
CA LEU A 401 30.92 14.27 4.78
C LEU A 401 29.86 14.73 3.75
N PRO A 402 29.02 13.84 3.18
CA PRO A 402 28.10 14.17 2.08
C PRO A 402 27.21 15.39 2.28
N TYR A 403 26.83 15.74 3.52
CA TYR A 403 26.02 16.92 3.81
C TYR A 403 26.67 18.25 3.36
N THR A 404 28.00 18.31 3.22
CA THR A 404 28.74 19.54 2.86
C THR A 404 28.52 19.97 1.40
N ALA A 405 28.19 19.03 0.51
CA ALA A 405 28.05 19.30 -0.93
C ALA A 405 26.76 20.05 -1.32
N GLY A 406 25.84 20.28 -0.38
CA GLY A 406 24.58 20.98 -0.65
C GLY A 406 23.56 20.09 -1.35
N GLU A 407 22.88 20.60 -2.38
CA GLU A 407 21.83 19.88 -3.13
C GLU A 407 22.10 19.97 -4.64
N VAL A 408 21.79 18.89 -5.38
CA VAL A 408 21.91 18.85 -6.83
C VAL A 408 20.85 19.76 -7.46
N LYS A 409 21.26 20.74 -8.27
CA LYS A 409 20.40 21.83 -8.77
C LYS A 409 19.47 21.40 -9.92
N LEU A 410 18.53 20.50 -9.63
CA LEU A 410 17.59 19.93 -10.61
C LEU A 410 16.49 20.90 -11.11
N LEU A 411 16.46 22.16 -10.65
CA LEU A 411 15.45 23.19 -11.00
C LEU A 411 14.00 22.65 -11.05
N GLY A 412 13.62 21.93 -9.99
CA GLY A 412 12.38 21.17 -9.86
C GLY A 412 12.56 20.13 -8.76
N LYS A 413 11.52 19.34 -8.47
CA LYS A 413 11.59 18.29 -7.44
C LYS A 413 11.59 16.90 -8.06
N ALA A 414 12.48 16.04 -7.56
CA ALA A 414 12.59 14.67 -8.02
C ALA A 414 11.60 13.76 -7.28
N THR A 415 10.99 12.84 -8.00
CA THR A 415 10.10 11.78 -7.46
C THR A 415 10.79 10.43 -7.37
N LYS A 416 11.80 10.21 -8.24
CA LYS A 416 12.65 9.03 -8.30
C LYS A 416 14.03 9.44 -8.79
N ILE A 417 15.04 8.74 -8.28
CA ILE A 417 16.40 8.78 -8.79
C ILE A 417 16.81 7.38 -9.25
N ALA A 418 17.63 7.30 -10.28
CA ALA A 418 18.22 6.08 -10.80
C ALA A 418 19.67 6.34 -11.23
N MET A 419 20.57 5.42 -10.88
CA MET A 419 22.02 5.63 -10.94
C MET A 419 22.67 4.48 -11.72
N GLY A 420 23.40 4.84 -12.77
CA GLY A 420 24.04 3.90 -13.69
C GLY A 420 25.51 3.67 -13.40
N GLY A 421 26.25 3.37 -14.48
CA GLY A 421 27.71 3.24 -14.43
C GLY A 421 28.39 4.55 -14.02
N ASN A 422 28.40 5.54 -14.90
CA ASN A 422 29.00 6.86 -14.65
C ASN A 422 28.04 8.01 -14.97
N HIS A 423 26.73 7.74 -14.90
CA HIS A 423 25.68 8.73 -15.11
C HIS A 423 24.50 8.50 -14.16
N SER A 424 23.68 9.54 -14.03
CA SER A 424 22.67 9.73 -13.00
C SER A 424 21.43 10.31 -13.65
N CYS A 425 20.23 9.81 -13.31
CA CYS A 425 18.98 10.35 -13.80
C CYS A 425 17.97 10.59 -12.67
N ALA A 426 17.17 11.65 -12.81
CA ALA A 426 16.04 11.98 -11.96
C ALA A 426 14.74 12.06 -12.78
N LEU A 427 13.68 11.47 -12.26
CA LEU A 427 12.31 11.66 -12.75
C LEU A 427 11.65 12.75 -11.92
N MET A 428 11.31 13.86 -12.56
CA MET A 428 10.73 15.04 -11.91
C MET A 428 9.22 14.86 -11.64
N ASP A 429 8.67 15.69 -10.76
CA ASP A 429 7.24 15.74 -10.41
C ASP A 429 6.30 16.02 -11.60
N THR A 430 6.82 16.71 -12.61
CA THR A 430 6.19 16.92 -13.93
C THR A 430 6.17 15.67 -14.81
N GLY A 431 6.81 14.56 -14.41
CA GLY A 431 7.02 13.37 -15.25
C GLY A 431 8.11 13.53 -16.31
N LEU A 432 8.81 14.67 -16.34
CA LEU A 432 9.98 14.88 -17.20
C LEU A 432 11.23 14.23 -16.60
N VAL A 433 12.19 13.84 -17.44
CA VAL A 433 13.45 13.23 -17.01
C VAL A 433 14.61 14.20 -17.24
N ARG A 434 15.53 14.26 -16.29
CA ARG A 434 16.89 14.80 -16.49
C ARG A 434 17.90 13.72 -16.21
N CYS A 435 18.92 13.65 -17.06
CA CYS A 435 20.11 12.83 -16.84
C CYS A 435 21.36 13.72 -16.88
N TRP A 436 22.40 13.34 -16.14
CA TRP A 436 23.70 14.01 -16.07
C TRP A 436 24.84 13.01 -15.78
N GLY A 437 26.09 13.39 -16.02
CA GLY A 437 27.25 12.50 -15.98
C GLY A 437 27.86 12.21 -17.35
N LEU A 438 28.48 11.03 -17.49
CA LEU A 438 29.11 10.54 -18.72
C LEU A 438 28.09 10.34 -19.85
N ASN A 439 28.42 10.75 -21.09
CA ASN A 439 27.50 10.68 -22.24
C ASN A 439 28.08 10.07 -23.55
N ASN A 440 29.21 9.34 -23.48
CA ASN A 440 29.93 8.82 -24.68
C ASN A 440 29.11 8.00 -25.70
N TYR A 441 27.91 7.53 -25.35
CA TYR A 441 27.01 6.72 -26.20
C TYR A 441 25.60 7.31 -26.27
N GLY A 442 25.43 8.60 -25.97
CA GLY A 442 24.11 9.25 -25.94
C GLY A 442 23.25 8.86 -24.73
N GLN A 443 23.81 8.23 -23.68
CA GLN A 443 23.05 7.69 -22.56
C GLN A 443 22.36 8.72 -21.65
N LEU A 444 22.67 10.01 -21.83
CA LEU A 444 21.88 11.10 -21.25
C LEU A 444 20.64 11.44 -22.09
N GLY A 445 20.66 11.18 -23.40
CA GLY A 445 19.50 11.27 -24.30
C GLY A 445 19.20 12.66 -24.88
N TYR A 446 20.23 13.48 -25.09
CA TYR A 446 20.09 14.90 -25.47
C TYR A 446 20.45 15.22 -26.93
N ASN A 447 20.57 14.24 -27.85
CA ASN A 447 21.10 14.44 -29.21
C ASN A 447 22.49 15.08 -29.16
N ASN A 448 23.39 14.42 -28.43
CA ASN A 448 24.83 14.66 -28.40
C ASN A 448 25.51 13.61 -27.50
N THR A 449 26.84 13.55 -27.58
CA THR A 449 27.70 12.72 -26.72
C THR A 449 28.50 13.50 -25.68
N ALA A 450 28.17 14.78 -25.43
CA ALA A 450 28.85 15.60 -24.44
C ALA A 450 28.35 15.27 -23.01
N ASN A 451 29.27 15.23 -22.05
CA ASN A 451 28.93 15.09 -20.63
C ASN A 451 28.03 16.25 -20.15
N LEU A 452 27.48 16.11 -18.94
CA LEU A 452 26.75 17.18 -18.28
C LEU A 452 26.97 17.13 -16.77
N GLY A 453 27.27 18.28 -16.17
CA GLY A 453 27.53 18.45 -14.74
C GLY A 453 29.02 18.57 -14.38
N ASP A 454 29.94 18.43 -15.34
CA ASP A 454 31.39 18.53 -15.15
C ASP A 454 31.94 19.96 -15.27
N GLY A 455 31.21 20.87 -15.91
CA GLY A 455 31.54 22.31 -15.92
C GLY A 455 30.34 23.27 -15.84
N GLU A 456 29.11 22.76 -15.83
CA GLU A 456 27.88 23.55 -16.02
C GLU A 456 26.66 22.93 -15.29
N PRO A 457 25.56 23.68 -15.11
CA PRO A 457 24.35 23.16 -14.48
C PRO A 457 23.77 21.93 -15.17
N VAL A 458 23.32 20.95 -14.39
CA VAL A 458 22.51 19.79 -14.83
C VAL A 458 21.15 20.16 -15.46
N ALA A 459 20.86 21.46 -15.57
CA ALA A 459 19.73 22.03 -16.29
C ALA A 459 20.06 22.43 -17.73
N SER A 460 21.33 22.48 -18.13
CA SER A 460 21.78 23.20 -19.34
C SER A 460 21.28 22.57 -20.65
N PHE A 461 21.08 21.25 -20.69
CA PHE A 461 20.48 20.54 -21.83
C PHE A 461 18.95 20.34 -21.68
N GLY A 462 18.33 20.94 -20.65
CA GLY A 462 16.88 20.93 -20.43
C GLY A 462 16.35 19.62 -19.86
N TYR A 463 15.61 18.86 -20.67
CA TYR A 463 14.99 17.60 -20.31
C TYR A 463 15.15 16.60 -21.46
N VAL A 464 15.30 15.32 -21.12
CA VAL A 464 15.37 14.23 -22.11
C VAL A 464 14.03 14.16 -22.86
N ASN A 465 14.03 14.36 -24.17
CA ASN A 465 12.77 14.36 -24.92
C ASN A 465 12.30 12.93 -25.18
N LEU A 466 11.52 12.41 -24.24
CA LEU A 466 10.85 11.12 -24.32
C LEU A 466 9.50 11.19 -25.06
N GLY A 467 9.09 12.35 -25.60
CA GLY A 467 7.83 12.52 -26.34
C GLY A 467 6.55 12.41 -25.49
N GLY A 468 6.69 12.42 -24.16
CA GLY A 468 5.61 12.32 -23.18
C GLY A 468 6.17 12.19 -21.76
N PRO A 469 5.32 12.18 -20.72
CA PRO A 469 5.75 12.00 -19.34
C PRO A 469 6.08 10.53 -19.03
N ALA A 470 7.13 10.31 -18.25
CA ALA A 470 7.51 9.02 -17.68
C ALA A 470 6.94 8.82 -16.27
N THR A 471 6.83 7.56 -15.86
CA THR A 471 6.38 7.12 -14.52
C THR A 471 7.41 6.24 -13.81
N ARG A 472 8.41 5.75 -14.54
CA ARG A 472 9.61 5.04 -14.06
C ARG A 472 10.81 5.48 -14.87
N ILE A 473 11.97 5.45 -14.23
CA ILE A 473 13.29 5.65 -14.85
C ILE A 473 14.23 4.59 -14.27
N THR A 474 15.04 3.98 -15.13
CA THR A 474 16.12 3.06 -14.76
C THR A 474 17.36 3.36 -15.59
N VAL A 475 18.53 3.00 -15.07
CA VAL A 475 19.82 3.34 -15.65
C VAL A 475 20.77 2.14 -15.46
N GLY A 476 21.39 1.68 -16.54
CA GLY A 476 22.39 0.62 -16.56
C GLY A 476 23.82 1.15 -16.60
N GLU A 477 24.79 0.35 -17.03
CA GLU A 477 26.21 0.80 -17.06
C GLU A 477 26.41 1.94 -18.09
N THR A 478 25.79 1.81 -19.27
CA THR A 478 25.95 2.77 -20.39
C THR A 478 24.66 3.02 -21.18
N HIS A 479 23.50 2.70 -20.60
CA HIS A 479 22.17 2.94 -21.19
C HIS A 479 21.14 3.32 -20.13
N SER A 480 19.99 3.81 -20.57
CA SER A 480 18.93 4.40 -19.76
C SER A 480 17.58 4.00 -20.35
N CYS A 481 16.57 3.69 -19.52
CA CYS A 481 15.23 3.35 -19.99
C CYS A 481 14.14 3.92 -19.08
N ALA A 482 12.99 4.27 -19.66
CA ALA A 482 11.84 4.80 -18.94
C ALA A 482 10.54 4.03 -19.29
N VAL A 483 9.65 3.88 -18.30
CA VAL A 483 8.24 3.52 -18.57
C VAL A 483 7.46 4.82 -18.70
N MET A 484 6.81 5.00 -19.85
CA MET A 484 5.96 6.13 -20.18
C MET A 484 4.61 6.04 -19.45
N ALA A 485 3.89 7.15 -19.30
CA ALA A 485 2.53 7.16 -18.74
C ALA A 485 1.50 6.32 -19.55
N THR A 486 1.84 5.94 -20.79
CA THR A 486 1.10 4.99 -21.63
C THR A 486 1.37 3.52 -21.31
N GLY A 487 2.28 3.21 -20.37
CA GLY A 487 2.77 1.85 -20.11
C GLY A 487 3.69 1.31 -21.20
N LYS A 488 4.18 2.15 -22.11
CA LYS A 488 5.20 1.82 -23.12
C LYS A 488 6.61 2.09 -22.58
N VAL A 489 7.62 1.49 -23.19
CA VAL A 489 9.03 1.65 -22.78
C VAL A 489 9.79 2.39 -23.87
N ARG A 490 10.68 3.31 -23.47
CA ARG A 490 11.67 3.96 -24.33
C ARG A 490 13.05 3.80 -23.72
N CYS A 491 14.05 3.53 -24.54
CA CYS A 491 15.42 3.26 -24.11
C CYS A 491 16.41 4.07 -24.96
N TRP A 492 17.53 4.50 -24.36
CA TRP A 492 18.58 5.27 -25.02
C TRP A 492 19.96 5.02 -24.41
N GLY A 493 21.01 5.44 -25.09
CA GLY A 493 22.40 5.11 -24.78
C GLY A 493 22.96 4.00 -25.67
N ARG A 494 23.94 3.25 -25.12
CA ARG A 494 24.65 2.19 -25.82
C ARG A 494 23.73 1.02 -26.19
N ASN A 495 23.84 0.50 -27.41
CA ASN A 495 22.98 -0.60 -27.89
C ASN A 495 23.72 -1.77 -28.58
N GLN A 496 25.03 -1.93 -28.35
CA GLN A 496 25.87 -2.92 -29.06
C GLN A 496 25.41 -4.40 -28.96
N TYR A 497 24.57 -4.74 -27.98
CA TYR A 497 23.99 -6.08 -27.77
C TYR A 497 22.46 -6.09 -27.87
N GLY A 498 21.85 -5.03 -28.42
CA GLY A 498 20.39 -4.91 -28.48
C GLY A 498 19.74 -4.47 -27.17
N GLN A 499 20.49 -3.99 -26.17
CA GLN A 499 19.97 -3.66 -24.83
C GLN A 499 18.93 -2.54 -24.77
N LEU A 500 18.71 -1.81 -25.87
CA LEU A 500 17.59 -0.87 -26.00
C LEU A 500 16.31 -1.54 -26.52
N GLY A 501 16.40 -2.67 -27.23
CA GLY A 501 15.25 -3.50 -27.61
C GLY A 501 14.58 -3.16 -28.95
N TYR A 502 15.23 -2.37 -29.81
CA TYR A 502 14.64 -1.89 -31.07
C TYR A 502 14.84 -2.81 -32.29
N GLY A 503 15.46 -3.98 -32.14
CA GLY A 503 15.73 -4.92 -33.24
C GLY A 503 16.92 -4.51 -34.12
N HIS A 504 17.83 -3.72 -33.56
CA HIS A 504 19.08 -3.26 -34.18
C HIS A 504 20.09 -2.89 -33.09
N THR A 505 21.37 -2.75 -33.47
CA THR A 505 22.49 -2.44 -32.54
C THR A 505 22.97 -0.99 -32.55
N ASN A 506 22.36 -0.11 -33.37
CA ASN A 506 22.61 1.34 -33.32
C ASN A 506 22.26 1.88 -31.92
N ASN A 507 23.11 2.74 -31.36
CA ASN A 507 22.79 3.55 -30.18
C ASN A 507 21.55 4.43 -30.45
N ILE A 508 21.03 5.07 -29.39
CA ILE A 508 20.01 6.12 -29.50
C ILE A 508 20.35 7.25 -28.53
N GLY A 509 20.19 8.50 -28.94
CA GLY A 509 20.38 9.68 -28.10
C GLY A 509 21.70 10.44 -28.35
N ASP A 510 22.60 9.88 -29.17
CA ASP A 510 23.88 10.44 -29.57
C ASP A 510 23.78 11.39 -30.78
N ASP A 511 22.96 11.08 -31.79
CA ASP A 511 22.61 12.01 -32.89
C ASP A 511 21.08 12.17 -33.18
N GLU A 512 20.21 11.52 -32.40
CA GLU A 512 18.79 11.89 -32.29
C GLU A 512 18.28 12.02 -30.84
N GLN A 513 16.96 12.18 -30.66
CA GLN A 513 16.32 12.24 -29.34
C GLN A 513 15.54 10.92 -29.08
N PRO A 514 15.44 10.41 -27.85
CA PRO A 514 14.83 9.10 -27.59
C PRO A 514 13.38 8.93 -28.06
N TRP A 515 12.62 10.02 -28.23
CA TRP A 515 11.26 9.93 -28.79
C TRP A 515 11.18 9.50 -30.26
N SER A 516 12.21 9.76 -31.08
CA SER A 516 12.20 9.41 -32.50
C SER A 516 12.56 7.95 -32.79
N ALA A 517 13.17 7.25 -31.82
CA ALA A 517 13.32 5.79 -31.85
C ALA A 517 11.98 5.05 -31.69
N GLY A 518 10.96 5.72 -31.12
CA GLY A 518 9.66 5.12 -30.82
C GLY A 518 9.65 4.28 -29.55
N ASP A 519 8.61 3.46 -29.42
CA ASP A 519 8.41 2.58 -28.27
C ASP A 519 9.03 1.19 -28.52
N VAL A 520 9.66 0.61 -27.50
CA VAL A 520 10.12 -0.78 -27.52
C VAL A 520 8.91 -1.71 -27.61
N ASP A 521 8.90 -2.65 -28.57
CA ASP A 521 7.79 -3.60 -28.69
C ASP A 521 7.90 -4.72 -27.66
N LEU A 522 6.84 -4.84 -26.85
CA LEU A 522 6.65 -5.82 -25.77
C LEU A 522 5.52 -6.81 -26.10
N GLY A 523 5.23 -7.05 -27.39
CA GLY A 523 4.24 -8.04 -27.83
C GLY A 523 2.80 -7.61 -27.54
N GLY A 524 2.52 -6.31 -27.66
CA GLY A 524 1.21 -5.72 -27.36
C GLY A 524 0.91 -5.50 -25.87
N VAL A 525 1.72 -6.01 -24.94
CA VAL A 525 1.57 -5.79 -23.49
C VAL A 525 2.15 -4.41 -23.08
N THR A 526 1.86 -3.95 -21.86
CA THR A 526 2.44 -2.76 -21.23
C THR A 526 3.36 -3.12 -20.07
N ALA A 527 4.37 -2.29 -19.82
CA ALA A 527 5.24 -2.38 -18.64
C ALA A 527 4.63 -1.61 -17.45
N THR A 528 4.84 -2.15 -16.25
CA THR A 528 4.55 -1.50 -14.95
C THR A 528 5.84 -1.07 -14.24
N ASP A 529 6.97 -1.70 -14.59
CA ASP A 529 8.31 -1.27 -14.22
C ASP A 529 9.36 -1.68 -15.28
N VAL A 530 10.52 -1.03 -15.27
CA VAL A 530 11.67 -1.38 -16.12
C VAL A 530 12.95 -1.29 -15.32
N VAL A 531 13.84 -2.27 -15.49
CA VAL A 531 15.09 -2.40 -14.73
C VAL A 531 16.24 -2.71 -15.70
N ALA A 532 17.39 -2.05 -15.53
CA ALA A 532 18.59 -2.29 -16.31
C ALA A 532 19.69 -2.96 -15.47
N GLY A 533 20.42 -3.88 -16.10
CA GLY A 533 21.73 -4.38 -15.68
C GLY A 533 22.85 -3.57 -16.36
N SER A 534 24.06 -4.14 -16.44
CA SER A 534 25.14 -3.45 -17.16
C SER A 534 24.93 -3.42 -18.67
N ASN A 535 24.52 -4.56 -19.26
CA ASN A 535 24.40 -4.76 -20.70
C ASN A 535 23.07 -5.44 -21.12
N HIS A 536 22.10 -5.51 -20.21
CA HIS A 536 20.76 -6.03 -20.45
C HIS A 536 19.68 -5.22 -19.73
N THR A 537 18.43 -5.42 -20.14
CA THR A 537 17.25 -4.70 -19.65
C THR A 537 16.10 -5.69 -19.50
N CYS A 538 15.25 -5.51 -18.48
CA CYS A 538 14.01 -6.25 -18.33
C CYS A 538 12.83 -5.33 -18.01
N ALA A 539 11.68 -5.57 -18.62
CA ALA A 539 10.39 -4.99 -18.23
C ALA A 539 9.60 -5.97 -17.36
N LEU A 540 9.04 -5.46 -16.25
CA LEU A 540 7.95 -6.11 -15.54
C LEU A 540 6.65 -5.69 -16.24
N LEU A 541 5.86 -6.67 -16.68
CA LEU A 541 4.66 -6.46 -17.48
C LEU A 541 3.40 -6.33 -16.61
N SER A 542 2.35 -5.73 -17.17
CA SER A 542 1.03 -5.55 -16.55
C SER A 542 0.23 -6.85 -16.34
N ASN A 543 0.79 -7.99 -16.72
CA ASN A 543 0.28 -9.34 -16.47
C ASN A 543 1.18 -10.16 -15.50
N ASP A 544 2.02 -9.48 -14.71
CA ASP A 544 2.95 -10.04 -13.71
C ASP A 544 4.07 -10.95 -14.27
N LYS A 545 4.28 -10.96 -15.58
CA LYS A 545 5.40 -11.65 -16.26
C LYS A 545 6.53 -10.68 -16.60
N MET A 546 7.64 -11.18 -17.12
CA MET A 546 8.75 -10.34 -17.62
C MET A 546 9.07 -10.58 -19.10
N LEU A 547 9.63 -9.56 -19.75
CA LEU A 547 10.42 -9.69 -20.97
C LEU A 547 11.79 -9.06 -20.72
N CYS A 548 12.85 -9.70 -21.22
CA CYS A 548 14.23 -9.24 -21.07
C CYS A 548 14.94 -9.20 -22.43
N TRP A 549 15.87 -8.27 -22.60
CA TRP A 549 16.62 -8.04 -23.85
C TRP A 549 18.03 -7.46 -23.58
N GLY A 550 18.89 -7.46 -24.58
CA GLY A 550 20.33 -7.19 -24.48
C GLY A 550 21.20 -8.44 -24.44
N TYR A 551 22.38 -8.32 -23.84
CA TYR A 551 23.38 -9.38 -23.72
C TYR A 551 22.87 -10.59 -22.93
N ASN A 552 23.04 -11.80 -23.48
CA ASN A 552 22.48 -13.03 -22.88
C ASN A 552 23.45 -14.24 -22.82
N LEU A 553 24.75 -14.11 -23.12
CA LEU A 553 25.65 -15.27 -23.19
C LEU A 553 25.81 -16.03 -21.86
N GLU A 554 25.46 -15.40 -20.73
CA GLU A 554 25.43 -16.02 -19.40
C GLU A 554 24.06 -16.59 -19.02
N GLY A 555 23.03 -16.38 -19.85
CA GLY A 555 21.63 -16.80 -19.62
C GLY A 555 20.78 -15.78 -18.85
N GLN A 556 21.28 -14.56 -18.62
CA GLN A 556 20.66 -13.55 -17.75
C GLN A 556 19.26 -13.08 -18.17
N LEU A 557 18.85 -13.23 -19.43
CA LEU A 557 17.50 -12.85 -19.86
C LEU A 557 16.42 -13.85 -19.40
N GLY A 558 16.80 -15.03 -18.90
CA GLY A 558 15.87 -16.00 -18.32
C GLY A 558 15.14 -16.91 -19.33
N TYR A 559 15.48 -16.82 -20.60
CA TYR A 559 14.98 -17.73 -21.64
C TYR A 559 15.68 -19.11 -21.59
N ALA A 560 15.23 -20.05 -22.42
CA ALA A 560 15.84 -21.37 -22.57
C ALA A 560 17.09 -21.39 -23.49
N HIS A 561 17.61 -20.22 -23.87
CA HIS A 561 18.78 -20.03 -24.72
C HIS A 561 19.65 -18.87 -24.23
N ALA A 562 20.90 -18.83 -24.72
CA ALA A 562 21.89 -17.80 -24.42
C ALA A 562 22.11 -16.78 -25.56
N SER A 563 21.36 -16.86 -26.68
CA SER A 563 21.34 -15.81 -27.70
C SER A 563 20.84 -14.50 -27.12
N ASN A 564 21.45 -13.37 -27.50
CA ASN A 564 20.92 -12.02 -27.26
C ASN A 564 19.49 -11.89 -27.78
N ILE A 565 18.82 -10.80 -27.38
CA ILE A 565 17.52 -10.37 -27.92
C ILE A 565 17.56 -8.85 -28.04
N GLY A 566 17.04 -8.28 -29.12
CA GLY A 566 16.99 -6.83 -29.32
C GLY A 566 17.95 -6.32 -30.38
N ASP A 567 18.92 -7.14 -30.81
CA ASP A 567 19.98 -6.81 -31.76
C ASP A 567 19.61 -7.13 -33.23
N ASN A 568 18.69 -8.08 -33.48
CA ASN A 568 18.07 -8.27 -34.80
C ASN A 568 16.56 -8.63 -34.74
N GLU A 569 15.96 -8.68 -33.56
CA GLU A 569 14.53 -8.90 -33.31
C GLU A 569 14.04 -8.02 -32.14
N VAL A 570 12.74 -7.83 -31.99
CA VAL A 570 12.18 -7.07 -30.86
C VAL A 570 11.83 -7.99 -29.67
N PRO A 571 11.86 -7.50 -28.41
CA PRO A 571 11.51 -8.30 -27.23
C PRO A 571 10.13 -8.96 -27.32
N GLY A 572 9.16 -8.29 -27.95
CA GLY A 572 7.82 -8.82 -28.22
C GLY A 572 7.75 -10.07 -29.11
N SER A 573 8.86 -10.48 -29.74
CA SER A 573 8.97 -11.78 -30.42
C SER A 573 9.10 -12.97 -29.45
N GLN A 574 9.49 -12.70 -28.20
CA GLN A 574 9.77 -13.73 -27.20
C GLN A 574 8.54 -14.04 -26.33
N THR A 575 8.50 -15.26 -25.79
CA THR A 575 7.47 -15.63 -24.81
C THR A 575 7.80 -15.01 -23.46
N ALA A 576 6.91 -14.18 -22.94
CA ALA A 576 7.05 -13.54 -21.63
C ALA A 576 7.22 -14.59 -20.51
N VAL A 577 8.32 -14.46 -19.76
CA VAL A 577 8.76 -15.45 -18.76
C VAL A 577 8.04 -15.24 -17.44
N GLU A 578 7.62 -16.35 -16.82
CA GLU A 578 7.03 -16.38 -15.49
C GLU A 578 7.86 -17.33 -14.61
N PRO A 579 8.71 -16.83 -13.69
CA PRO A 579 9.70 -17.64 -12.99
C PRO A 579 9.12 -18.46 -11.83
N SER A 580 8.16 -19.33 -12.15
CA SER A 580 7.34 -20.15 -11.24
C SER A 580 6.30 -19.38 -10.40
N GLY A 581 5.89 -18.18 -10.85
CA GLY A 581 4.75 -17.44 -10.33
C GLY A 581 4.75 -15.96 -10.74
N PRO A 582 3.73 -15.18 -10.35
CA PRO A 582 3.62 -13.76 -10.66
C PRO A 582 4.71 -12.95 -9.94
N ILE A 583 5.38 -12.09 -10.71
CA ILE A 583 6.51 -11.28 -10.25
C ILE A 583 6.01 -10.04 -9.50
N ALA A 584 6.70 -9.67 -8.42
CA ALA A 584 6.51 -8.44 -7.65
C ALA A 584 7.62 -7.41 -7.93
N GLN A 585 8.86 -7.86 -8.13
CA GLN A 585 10.02 -7.00 -8.40
C GLN A 585 11.08 -7.75 -9.21
N LEU A 586 11.82 -7.01 -10.04
CA LEU A 586 13.05 -7.47 -10.70
C LEU A 586 14.27 -6.75 -10.10
N ALA A 587 15.43 -7.40 -10.13
CA ALA A 587 16.74 -6.80 -9.88
C ALA A 587 17.78 -7.44 -10.80
N LEU A 588 18.57 -6.61 -11.49
CA LEU A 588 19.59 -7.04 -12.45
C LEU A 588 20.97 -6.67 -11.90
N GLY A 589 21.92 -7.59 -11.97
CA GLY A 589 23.33 -7.34 -11.74
C GLY A 589 24.08 -7.07 -13.04
N ASN A 590 25.40 -7.25 -13.04
CA ASN A 590 26.20 -7.13 -14.27
C ASN A 590 25.78 -8.16 -15.33
N ASN A 591 25.64 -9.42 -14.90
CA ASN A 591 25.46 -10.60 -15.75
C ASN A 591 24.51 -11.64 -15.12
N HIS A 592 23.68 -11.23 -14.17
CA HIS A 592 22.65 -12.08 -13.54
C HIS A 592 21.36 -11.28 -13.32
N THR A 593 20.25 -11.99 -13.17
CA THR A 593 18.93 -11.41 -12.98
C THR A 593 18.20 -12.17 -11.88
N CYS A 594 17.48 -11.44 -11.03
CA CYS A 594 16.68 -11.97 -9.95
C CYS A 594 15.23 -11.47 -10.06
N ALA A 595 14.27 -12.34 -9.79
CA ALA A 595 12.85 -12.01 -9.65
C ALA A 595 12.36 -12.38 -8.25
N LEU A 596 11.77 -11.40 -7.56
CA LEU A 596 10.99 -11.58 -6.35
C LEU A 596 9.53 -11.81 -6.77
N LEU A 597 8.95 -12.93 -6.35
CA LEU A 597 7.55 -13.28 -6.62
C LEU A 597 6.61 -12.63 -5.59
N LYS A 598 5.32 -12.48 -5.93
CA LYS A 598 4.28 -11.97 -5.01
C LYS A 598 4.05 -12.84 -3.76
N THR A 599 4.63 -14.05 -3.72
CA THR A 599 4.70 -14.93 -2.55
C THR A 599 5.83 -14.57 -1.57
N GLY A 600 6.69 -13.60 -1.89
CA GLY A 600 7.93 -13.32 -1.17
C GLY A 600 9.09 -14.29 -1.51
N THR A 601 8.89 -15.22 -2.44
CA THR A 601 9.91 -16.18 -2.90
C THR A 601 10.87 -15.52 -3.89
N LEU A 602 12.17 -15.82 -3.80
CA LEU A 602 13.18 -15.29 -4.71
C LEU A 602 13.72 -16.37 -5.67
N ARG A 603 13.96 -15.99 -6.92
CA ARG A 603 14.66 -16.79 -7.95
C ARG A 603 15.74 -15.91 -8.61
N CYS A 604 16.91 -16.48 -8.91
CA CYS A 604 17.98 -15.80 -9.62
C CYS A 604 18.62 -16.74 -10.66
N TRP A 605 19.04 -16.20 -11.81
CA TRP A 605 19.67 -16.93 -12.92
C TRP A 605 20.69 -16.03 -13.66
N GLY A 606 21.44 -16.61 -14.59
CA GLY A 606 22.58 -15.97 -15.27
C GLY A 606 23.93 -16.48 -14.77
N ALA A 607 24.96 -15.63 -14.78
CA ALA A 607 26.29 -15.96 -14.27
C ALA A 607 26.28 -16.27 -12.77
N ASN A 608 27.02 -17.30 -12.35
CA ASN A 608 27.16 -17.71 -10.94
C ASN A 608 28.63 -17.92 -10.50
N GLY A 609 29.58 -17.31 -11.20
CA GLY A 609 31.02 -17.48 -10.97
C GLY A 609 31.48 -17.19 -9.53
N LEU A 610 30.77 -16.32 -8.82
CA LEU A 610 31.08 -15.88 -7.44
C LEU A 610 29.95 -16.20 -6.45
N GLY A 611 29.00 -17.08 -6.83
CA GLY A 611 27.89 -17.50 -5.97
C GLY A 611 26.70 -16.54 -5.92
N GLN A 612 26.65 -15.52 -6.79
CA GLN A 612 25.64 -14.45 -6.79
C GLN A 612 24.18 -14.91 -6.92
N LEU A 613 23.93 -16.14 -7.36
CA LEU A 613 22.58 -16.70 -7.45
C LEU A 613 22.04 -17.22 -6.11
N GLY A 614 22.90 -17.49 -5.12
CA GLY A 614 22.46 -17.86 -3.76
C GLY A 614 21.93 -19.28 -3.60
N THR A 615 22.06 -20.14 -4.60
CA THR A 615 21.48 -21.51 -4.65
C THR A 615 22.34 -22.59 -3.96
N GLY A 616 23.43 -22.21 -3.29
CA GLY A 616 24.45 -23.13 -2.78
C GLY A 616 25.39 -23.71 -3.85
N GLN A 617 25.15 -23.37 -5.12
CA GLN A 617 26.03 -23.68 -6.25
C GLN A 617 26.99 -22.52 -6.51
N SER A 618 28.19 -22.80 -7.01
CA SER A 618 29.20 -21.80 -7.36
C SER A 618 29.97 -22.23 -8.62
N GLY A 619 30.19 -21.28 -9.52
CA GLY A 619 30.79 -21.53 -10.83
C GLY A 619 29.76 -21.92 -11.90
N GLY A 620 30.02 -21.51 -13.14
CA GLY A 620 29.14 -21.76 -14.28
C GLY A 620 27.99 -20.76 -14.42
N ASN A 621 27.23 -20.96 -15.50
CA ASN A 621 26.16 -20.08 -15.98
C ASN A 621 24.85 -20.85 -16.03
N PHE A 622 23.75 -20.25 -15.55
CA PHE A 622 22.50 -20.95 -15.32
C PHE A 622 21.35 -20.26 -16.05
N LEU A 623 20.87 -20.88 -17.14
CA LEU A 623 19.55 -20.58 -17.69
C LEU A 623 18.49 -20.75 -16.60
N PHE A 624 17.41 -19.96 -16.62
CA PHE A 624 16.36 -19.97 -15.58
C PHE A 624 15.86 -21.37 -15.23
N GLN A 625 15.61 -22.23 -16.22
CA GLN A 625 15.13 -23.60 -16.03
C GLN A 625 16.07 -24.51 -15.21
N ASN A 626 17.35 -24.15 -15.11
CA ASN A 626 18.37 -24.85 -14.33
C ASN A 626 18.68 -24.16 -12.98
N SER A 627 18.02 -23.03 -12.67
CA SER A 627 18.23 -22.28 -11.43
C SER A 627 17.51 -22.92 -10.24
N GLY A 628 18.24 -23.16 -9.16
CA GLY A 628 17.70 -23.67 -7.90
C GLY A 628 16.77 -22.69 -7.18
N SER A 629 16.25 -23.13 -6.03
CA SER A 629 15.60 -22.26 -5.04
C SER A 629 16.64 -21.54 -4.19
N ILE A 630 16.26 -20.39 -3.64
CA ILE A 630 17.07 -19.59 -2.71
C ILE A 630 16.36 -19.62 -1.35
N ASP A 631 17.01 -20.15 -0.32
CA ASP A 631 16.45 -20.15 1.03
C ASP A 631 16.84 -18.88 1.80
N LEU A 632 15.81 -18.11 2.18
CA LEU A 632 15.92 -16.89 2.98
C LEU A 632 15.38 -17.08 4.41
N GLY A 633 14.83 -18.26 4.74
CA GLY A 633 14.13 -18.57 5.99
C GLY A 633 12.76 -17.88 6.18
N THR A 634 12.44 -16.87 5.37
CA THR A 634 11.15 -16.17 5.32
C THR A 634 10.99 -15.44 3.98
N GLY A 635 9.79 -14.92 3.69
CA GLY A 635 9.53 -14.14 2.48
C GLY A 635 10.26 -12.79 2.47
N ALA A 636 10.76 -12.39 1.29
CA ALA A 636 11.38 -11.09 1.05
C ALA A 636 10.36 -10.01 0.64
N LEU A 637 10.70 -8.75 0.95
CA LEU A 637 9.98 -7.54 0.55
C LEU A 637 10.66 -6.80 -0.60
N GLN A 638 11.98 -6.92 -0.72
CA GLN A 638 12.77 -6.30 -1.78
C GLN A 638 13.99 -7.16 -2.12
N VAL A 639 14.43 -7.13 -3.38
CA VAL A 639 15.74 -7.63 -3.81
C VAL A 639 16.53 -6.52 -4.50
N THR A 640 17.86 -6.56 -4.39
CA THR A 640 18.78 -5.73 -5.18
C THR A 640 20.02 -6.54 -5.56
N ALA A 641 20.68 -6.17 -6.65
CA ALA A 641 21.82 -6.87 -7.21
C ALA A 641 22.94 -5.87 -7.54
N GLY A 642 24.17 -6.26 -7.22
CA GLY A 642 25.38 -5.56 -7.59
C GLY A 642 26.06 -6.15 -8.81
N VAL A 643 27.35 -5.85 -9.02
CA VAL A 643 28.16 -6.46 -10.10
C VAL A 643 28.11 -7.99 -10.07
N SER A 644 28.37 -8.60 -8.92
CA SER A 644 28.27 -10.05 -8.71
C SER A 644 28.00 -10.38 -7.23
N HIS A 645 27.19 -9.55 -6.58
CA HIS A 645 26.57 -9.83 -5.29
C HIS A 645 25.07 -9.55 -5.37
N THR A 646 24.30 -10.10 -4.44
CA THR A 646 22.84 -9.94 -4.37
C THR A 646 22.45 -9.78 -2.90
N CYS A 647 21.47 -8.92 -2.62
CA CYS A 647 20.94 -8.71 -1.27
C CYS A 647 19.40 -8.73 -1.30
N ALA A 648 18.80 -9.35 -0.28
CA ALA A 648 17.36 -9.36 -0.04
C ALA A 648 17.02 -8.67 1.28
N LEU A 649 16.01 -7.80 1.25
CA LEU A 649 15.34 -7.29 2.43
C LEU A 649 14.18 -8.23 2.79
N LEU A 650 14.18 -8.75 4.01
CA LEU A 650 13.19 -9.71 4.50
C LEU A 650 11.96 -9.04 5.11
N SER A 651 10.86 -9.78 5.21
CA SER A 651 9.63 -9.38 5.90
C SER A 651 9.83 -9.02 7.39
N THR A 652 10.95 -9.42 8.00
CA THR A 652 11.38 -9.02 9.35
C THR A 652 12.09 -7.67 9.40
N GLY A 653 12.31 -7.00 8.26
CA GLY A 653 13.19 -5.83 8.15
C GLY A 653 14.69 -6.17 8.20
N SER A 654 15.07 -7.45 8.22
CA SER A 654 16.48 -7.88 8.20
C SER A 654 17.01 -7.94 6.77
N VAL A 655 18.27 -7.55 6.54
CA VAL A 655 18.95 -7.70 5.23
C VAL A 655 19.81 -8.96 5.24
N ARG A 656 19.80 -9.75 4.16
CA ARG A 656 20.78 -10.83 3.91
C ARG A 656 21.42 -10.62 2.54
N CYS A 657 22.72 -10.85 2.43
CA CYS A 657 23.49 -10.71 1.20
C CYS A 657 24.29 -11.98 0.88
N TRP A 658 24.70 -12.11 -0.39
CA TRP A 658 25.53 -13.21 -0.89
C TRP A 658 26.20 -12.84 -2.23
N GLY A 659 27.04 -13.72 -2.76
CA GLY A 659 27.91 -13.50 -3.91
C GLY A 659 29.30 -13.01 -3.52
N GLN A 660 29.92 -12.23 -4.41
CA GLN A 660 31.22 -11.60 -4.25
C GLN A 660 31.29 -10.72 -3.00
N ALA A 661 32.38 -10.80 -2.24
CA ALA A 661 32.58 -10.04 -1.01
C ALA A 661 33.96 -9.36 -0.92
N ASN A 662 34.74 -9.31 -2.00
CA ASN A 662 36.16 -8.88 -1.99
C ASN A 662 36.41 -7.43 -1.51
N PHE A 663 35.38 -6.58 -1.46
CA PHE A 663 35.41 -5.22 -0.93
C PHE A 663 34.47 -5.06 0.28
N GLY A 664 34.01 -6.15 0.88
CA GLY A 664 33.06 -6.13 2.00
C GLY A 664 31.59 -5.99 1.61
N GLN A 665 31.24 -6.01 0.33
CA GLN A 665 29.92 -5.63 -0.18
C GLN A 665 28.74 -6.53 0.25
N THR A 666 29.02 -7.67 0.89
CA THR A 666 28.00 -8.51 1.56
C THR A 666 27.74 -8.15 3.02
N GLY A 667 28.57 -7.29 3.65
CA GLY A 667 28.31 -6.71 4.96
C GLY A 667 28.53 -7.65 6.14
N TYR A 668 29.57 -8.48 6.11
CA TYR A 668 29.82 -9.55 7.09
C TYR A 668 31.17 -9.51 7.81
N GLY A 669 31.97 -8.45 7.66
CA GLY A 669 33.33 -8.37 8.21
C GLY A 669 34.27 -9.43 7.63
N THR A 670 34.12 -9.73 6.34
CA THR A 670 35.00 -10.66 5.64
C THR A 670 34.98 -10.43 4.13
N THR A 671 36.14 -10.59 3.49
CA THR A 671 36.28 -10.61 2.03
C THR A 671 35.81 -11.91 1.36
N THR A 672 35.34 -12.89 2.15
CA THR A 672 34.98 -14.25 1.68
C THR A 672 33.61 -14.27 0.99
N ALA A 673 33.59 -14.61 -0.30
CA ALA A 673 32.36 -14.76 -1.08
C ALA A 673 31.44 -15.87 -0.54
N ARG A 674 30.12 -15.71 -0.70
CA ARG A 674 29.11 -16.68 -0.23
C ARG A 674 28.23 -17.15 -1.39
N ASN A 675 28.03 -18.46 -1.52
CA ASN A 675 27.12 -19.04 -2.52
C ASN A 675 25.70 -19.31 -2.01
N THR A 676 25.42 -18.96 -0.74
CA THR A 676 24.09 -18.93 -0.12
C THR A 676 23.87 -17.60 0.61
N PRO A 677 22.60 -17.17 0.81
CA PRO A 677 22.28 -16.05 1.69
C PRO A 677 22.94 -16.21 3.07
N GLY A 678 23.71 -15.20 3.48
CA GLY A 678 24.35 -15.20 4.79
C GLY A 678 23.37 -15.01 5.96
N PRO A 679 23.90 -14.80 7.19
CA PRO A 679 23.07 -14.35 8.30
C PRO A 679 22.46 -12.97 8.03
N ALA A 680 21.65 -12.45 8.95
CA ALA A 680 21.31 -11.03 8.92
C ALA A 680 22.62 -10.20 8.94
N VAL A 681 22.73 -9.21 8.06
CA VAL A 681 23.76 -8.18 8.11
C VAL A 681 23.59 -7.43 9.43
N ASP A 682 24.68 -7.16 10.14
CA ASP A 682 24.60 -6.45 11.41
C ASP A 682 24.34 -4.96 11.19
N LEU A 683 23.14 -4.54 11.58
CA LEU A 683 22.64 -3.18 11.50
C LEU A 683 22.46 -2.54 12.88
N ASP A 684 23.13 -3.06 13.92
CA ASP A 684 23.03 -2.57 15.31
C ASP A 684 21.58 -2.58 15.82
N GLY A 685 20.91 -3.73 15.67
CA GLY A 685 19.51 -3.94 16.04
C GLY A 685 18.47 -3.23 15.16
N ALA A 686 18.87 -2.27 14.32
CA ALA A 686 17.95 -1.54 13.45
C ALA A 686 17.40 -2.42 12.32
N THR A 687 16.12 -2.25 12.00
CA THR A 687 15.49 -2.85 10.81
C THR A 687 15.64 -1.93 9.61
N ALA A 688 15.87 -2.49 8.42
CA ALA A 688 15.83 -1.76 7.17
C ALA A 688 14.42 -1.73 6.56
N TYR A 689 14.10 -0.69 5.81
CA TYR A 689 12.90 -0.61 4.96
C TYR A 689 13.22 -0.44 3.46
N GLN A 690 14.49 -0.24 3.12
CA GLN A 690 15.00 -0.27 1.76
C GLN A 690 16.44 -0.79 1.74
N VAL A 691 16.78 -1.55 0.69
CA VAL A 691 18.17 -1.92 0.35
C VAL A 691 18.47 -1.50 -1.11
N ALA A 692 19.70 -1.12 -1.40
CA ALA A 692 20.15 -0.72 -2.72
C ALA A 692 21.56 -1.26 -3.01
N ALA A 693 21.79 -1.63 -4.27
CA ALA A 693 23.07 -1.94 -4.89
C ALA A 693 22.94 -1.57 -6.39
N SER A 694 24.04 -1.63 -7.15
CA SER A 694 24.05 -1.26 -8.58
C SER A 694 24.66 -2.36 -9.44
N ALA A 695 24.05 -2.66 -10.58
CA ALA A 695 24.58 -3.61 -11.57
C ALA A 695 26.05 -3.35 -11.96
N SER A 696 26.50 -2.09 -11.89
CA SER A 696 27.87 -1.68 -12.17
C SER A 696 28.75 -1.49 -10.92
N GLY A 697 28.19 -1.46 -9.70
CA GLY A 697 28.89 -1.11 -8.47
C GLY A 697 29.10 -2.25 -7.47
N ASN A 698 30.20 -2.19 -6.71
CA ASN A 698 30.50 -3.10 -5.60
C ASN A 698 30.14 -2.48 -4.24
N SER A 699 29.03 -1.76 -4.16
CA SER A 699 28.53 -1.15 -2.92
C SER A 699 27.09 -1.58 -2.65
N THR A 700 26.73 -1.59 -1.37
CA THR A 700 25.37 -1.83 -0.89
C THR A 700 25.01 -0.75 0.13
N CYS A 701 23.77 -0.27 0.11
CA CYS A 701 23.23 0.66 1.08
C CYS A 701 21.89 0.15 1.65
N ALA A 702 21.58 0.51 2.90
CA ALA A 702 20.27 0.32 3.50
C ALA A 702 19.74 1.62 4.11
N LEU A 703 18.42 1.83 4.01
CA LEU A 703 17.70 2.81 4.83
C LEU A 703 17.05 2.11 6.02
N LEU A 704 17.27 2.67 7.20
CA LEU A 704 16.95 2.10 8.50
C LEU A 704 15.70 2.77 9.09
N SER A 705 14.89 2.01 9.83
CA SER A 705 13.68 2.47 10.53
C SER A 705 13.93 3.59 11.55
N THR A 706 15.19 3.86 11.88
CA THR A 706 15.68 5.03 12.63
C THR A 706 15.70 6.33 11.82
N GLY A 707 15.30 6.30 10.54
CA GLY A 707 15.35 7.45 9.61
C GLY A 707 16.70 7.67 8.93
N LYS A 708 17.70 6.84 9.24
CA LYS A 708 19.09 6.98 8.82
C LYS A 708 19.47 6.04 7.65
N ALA A 709 20.68 6.19 7.13
CA ALA A 709 21.27 5.30 6.12
C ALA A 709 22.63 4.75 6.55
N ARG A 710 22.95 3.55 6.05
CA ARG A 710 24.23 2.86 6.25
C ARG A 710 24.63 2.16 4.95
N CYS A 711 25.88 2.33 4.51
CA CYS A 711 26.42 1.70 3.30
C CYS A 711 27.69 0.90 3.62
N TRP A 712 27.98 -0.09 2.78
CA TRP A 712 29.15 -0.98 2.90
C TRP A 712 29.58 -1.48 1.52
N GLY A 713 30.83 -1.95 1.40
CA GLY A 713 31.45 -2.35 0.13
C GLY A 713 32.65 -1.50 -0.27
N GLN A 714 32.81 -1.30 -1.57
CA GLN A 714 33.90 -0.52 -2.16
C GLN A 714 33.79 0.97 -1.81
N GLY A 715 34.85 1.57 -1.24
CA GLY A 715 34.85 2.98 -0.80
C GLY A 715 35.91 3.87 -1.46
N ASN A 716 36.67 3.36 -2.43
CA ASN A 716 37.85 4.00 -3.05
C ASN A 716 37.63 5.42 -3.60
N SER A 717 36.38 5.83 -3.81
CA SER A 717 35.99 7.14 -4.34
C SER A 717 35.07 7.91 -3.40
N GLY A 718 34.98 7.52 -2.13
CA GLY A 718 34.10 8.14 -1.13
C GLY A 718 32.64 7.67 -1.18
N GLN A 719 32.27 6.72 -2.06
CA GLN A 719 30.89 6.37 -2.37
C GLN A 719 30.06 5.80 -1.21
N LEU A 720 30.70 5.42 -0.10
CA LEU A 720 30.03 5.01 1.13
C LEU A 720 29.62 6.19 2.03
N GLY A 721 30.20 7.38 1.83
CA GLY A 721 29.77 8.63 2.48
C GLY A 721 30.30 8.87 3.90
N TYR A 722 31.30 8.12 4.36
CA TYR A 722 31.87 8.27 5.71
C TYR A 722 33.00 9.32 5.81
N GLY A 723 33.24 10.13 4.76
CA GLY A 723 34.31 11.15 4.74
C GLY A 723 35.72 10.56 4.70
N ASN A 724 35.85 9.38 4.07
CA ASN A 724 37.09 8.64 3.90
C ASN A 724 36.91 7.59 2.79
N THR A 725 38.02 7.08 2.24
CA THR A 725 38.00 6.11 1.13
C THR A 725 38.03 4.64 1.56
N ASN A 726 37.72 4.31 2.82
CA ASN A 726 37.86 2.93 3.31
C ASN A 726 36.79 2.00 2.73
N HIS A 727 37.14 0.72 2.60
CA HIS A 727 36.14 -0.34 2.55
C HIS A 727 35.42 -0.44 3.89
N ILE A 728 34.20 -1.00 3.86
CA ILE A 728 33.41 -1.34 5.05
C ILE A 728 32.72 -2.68 4.78
N GLY A 729 32.73 -3.60 5.74
CA GLY A 729 32.17 -4.94 5.61
C GLY A 729 33.22 -6.01 5.24
N ASP A 730 34.47 -5.63 5.01
CA ASP A 730 35.56 -6.52 4.56
C ASP A 730 36.39 -7.07 5.72
N ASN A 731 36.47 -6.31 6.82
CA ASN A 731 37.18 -6.67 8.05
C ASN A 731 36.38 -6.35 9.33
N GLU A 732 35.35 -5.51 9.22
CA GLU A 732 34.44 -5.05 10.26
C GLU A 732 32.96 -5.27 9.87
N GLN A 733 32.04 -5.23 10.82
CA GLN A 733 30.60 -5.21 10.51
C GLN A 733 30.14 -3.79 10.12
N PRO A 734 29.12 -3.62 9.26
CA PRO A 734 28.57 -2.29 8.95
C PRO A 734 28.12 -1.51 10.20
N SER A 735 27.67 -2.18 11.26
CA SER A 735 27.39 -1.61 12.58
C SER A 735 28.56 -0.79 13.16
N ALA A 736 29.81 -1.24 12.97
CA ALA A 736 31.00 -0.55 13.46
C ALA A 736 31.30 0.77 12.72
N ALA A 737 30.77 0.94 11.50
CA ALA A 737 30.91 2.18 10.72
C ALA A 737 29.92 3.28 11.15
N GLY A 738 28.88 2.93 11.90
CA GLY A 738 27.82 3.86 12.29
C GLY A 738 26.90 4.25 11.13
N ASP A 739 26.42 5.50 11.14
CA ASP A 739 25.43 6.00 10.19
C ASP A 739 26.00 7.15 9.35
N ILE A 740 25.63 7.19 8.07
CA ILE A 740 26.15 8.19 7.12
C ILE A 740 25.55 9.56 7.47
N GLN A 741 26.42 10.57 7.61
CA GLN A 741 26.02 11.95 7.87
C GLN A 741 25.60 12.64 6.57
N ILE A 742 24.38 12.31 6.13
CA ILE A 742 23.77 12.83 4.89
C ILE A 742 23.01 14.14 5.17
N LEU A 743 22.50 14.31 6.40
CA LEU A 743 22.03 15.58 6.95
C LEU A 743 23.13 16.23 7.81
N PRO A 744 23.14 17.57 7.96
CA PRO A 744 23.99 18.22 8.94
C PRO A 744 23.57 17.81 10.36
N PRO A 745 24.51 17.76 11.34
CA PRO A 745 24.16 17.47 12.73
C PRO A 745 23.23 18.55 13.30
N ALA A 746 22.23 18.13 14.07
CA ALA A 746 21.38 19.05 14.82
C ALA A 746 22.19 19.75 15.94
N PRO A 747 21.96 21.07 16.16
CA PRO A 747 22.69 21.86 17.16
C PRO A 747 22.21 21.64 18.60
#